data_AF-A0A2W5R9J8-F1
#
_entry.id   AF-A0A2W5R9J8-F1
#
_cell.length_a   1.000
_cell.length_b   1.000
_cell.length_c   1.000
_cell.angle_alpha   90.00
_cell.angle_beta   90.00
_cell.angle_gamma   90.00
#
_symmetry.space_group_name_H-M   'P 1'
#
loop_
_entity.id
_entity.type
_entity.pdbx_description
1 polymer ?
#
loop_
_entity_poly.entity_id
_entity_poly.type
_entity_poly.pdbx_seq_one_letter_code
_entity_poly.pdbx_strand_id
1 'polypeptide(L)'
;MSVDKIGCANAILGAYLTKQGFPADVIKVMAPPLLPKINKSAVSMLLNFVSTAPELSVEQALEIIWPAMDKMTLLVDEANESTVGGAEEKGPPEVTVVANSRAPVVIEHDTDFLVEYDKFQARSLYPDRSPPPENIDLHLDMTLKTGMFRVLASGKTPPALDEHRIYHLTTPLSSGHAYMSLRGPTLNTQMDLVSYICITHWLGRLSKERFEQAIIKPIRMTIERFFSPIPEDMRPSDYLLDKKIVDSLARLKSVALLFYPTLDDADETTRKRSVMIANIVGTLRLEPDGTIEISPTPELRTLYLSTKKLVPINRSAVIQLNSQMARLLALWIAARPGKLIGRRVFLNLRPMTVLELLREIHPRETGRHNHNDRRQLSLALNELLSAGLIDVDINYRNVKSKDSDERLTLATEVHFKSHSIGDARSVANTDLALPVIDVPKKRGRGKAYSTEVAEELQGLSFTASSTSPSARTKPKEWLSTNLDVVERIMSGLRKAAKKSPAGARLLLKGGDDRKLTSLAKVFESVERDADAALLRQIASHDPRKSKQSEFETILRSIPLKPAHLRVTFWYRDNAETIAILKKMLSSSRSPLEVAAQIHKRVYFSRLVTPLIAVGRIDDANFFSGTWEAGRESIESNKRDDWNRAAAGSRRKKVMKL
;
A
#
# COMPACT_ATOMS: atom_id res chain seq x y z
N MET A 1 32.77 -33.15 19.82
CA MET A 1 31.79 -34.18 19.38
C MET A 1 30.70 -33.45 18.61
N SER A 2 30.37 -33.88 17.39
CA SER A 2 29.24 -33.27 16.66
C SER A 2 27.93 -33.73 17.30
N VAL A 3 27.25 -32.83 18.00
CA VAL A 3 25.94 -33.12 18.60
C VAL A 3 24.91 -33.11 17.47
N ASP A 4 24.24 -34.24 17.26
CA ASP A 4 23.26 -34.41 16.21
C ASP A 4 21.82 -34.40 16.76
N LYS A 5 20.86 -34.11 15.88
CA LYS A 5 19.43 -34.04 16.24
C LYS A 5 18.91 -35.33 16.86
N ILE A 6 19.47 -36.47 16.45
CA ILE A 6 19.08 -37.79 16.93
C ILE A 6 19.59 -38.00 18.36
N GLY A 7 20.82 -37.59 18.67
CA GLY A 7 21.38 -37.60 20.03
C GLY A 7 20.57 -36.73 20.99
N CYS A 8 20.23 -35.49 20.60
CA CYS A 8 19.35 -34.63 21.41
C CYS A 8 17.96 -35.23 21.62
N ALA A 9 17.35 -35.80 20.59
CA ALA A 9 16.04 -36.44 20.68
C ALA A 9 16.06 -37.65 21.63
N ASN A 10 17.08 -38.50 21.54
CA ASN A 10 17.24 -39.66 22.43
C ASN A 10 17.46 -39.23 23.89
N ALA A 11 18.23 -38.17 24.13
CA ALA A 11 18.46 -37.65 25.49
C ALA A 11 17.15 -37.13 26.12
N ILE A 12 16.38 -36.34 25.37
CA ILE A 12 15.08 -35.81 25.83
C ILE A 12 14.11 -36.95 26.14
N LEU A 13 14.01 -37.94 25.25
CA LEU A 13 13.09 -39.06 25.41
C LEU A 13 13.48 -39.98 26.57
N GLY A 14 14.78 -40.25 26.74
CA GLY A 14 15.30 -41.02 27.86
C GLY A 14 15.01 -40.33 29.20
N ALA A 15 15.27 -39.03 29.29
CA ALA A 15 14.97 -38.24 30.49
C ALA A 15 13.46 -38.17 30.78
N TYR A 16 12.63 -38.02 29.74
CA TYR A 16 11.17 -37.99 29.86
C TYR A 16 10.64 -39.31 30.43
N LEU A 17 11.01 -40.44 29.83
CA LEU A 17 10.55 -41.76 30.27
C LEU A 17 11.09 -42.11 31.67
N THR A 18 12.31 -41.69 32.00
CA THR A 18 12.87 -41.85 33.35
C THR A 18 12.04 -41.09 34.38
N LYS A 19 11.62 -39.84 34.07
CA LYS A 19 10.76 -39.05 34.96
C LYS A 19 9.33 -39.60 35.08
N GLN A 20 8.84 -40.31 34.06
CA GLN A 20 7.58 -41.06 34.15
C GLN A 20 7.70 -42.37 34.94
N GLY A 21 8.90 -42.71 35.44
CA GLY A 21 9.12 -43.87 36.32
C GLY A 21 9.41 -45.18 35.58
N PHE A 22 9.70 -45.15 34.28
CA PHE A 22 10.06 -46.38 33.54
C PHE A 22 11.50 -46.81 33.87
N PRO A 23 11.75 -48.12 34.11
CA PRO A 23 13.10 -48.62 34.36
C PRO A 23 13.93 -48.66 33.07
N ALA A 24 15.26 -48.59 33.20
CA ALA A 24 16.18 -48.35 32.09
C ALA A 24 16.16 -49.44 30.99
N ASP A 25 15.85 -50.67 31.37
CA ASP A 25 15.62 -51.81 30.46
C ASP A 25 14.36 -51.63 29.61
N VAL A 26 13.29 -51.10 30.20
CA VAL A 26 12.04 -50.77 29.49
C VAL A 26 12.21 -49.54 28.60
N ILE A 27 12.95 -48.52 29.05
CA ILE A 27 13.23 -47.31 28.24
C ILE A 27 13.96 -47.67 26.94
N LYS A 28 14.94 -48.59 26.99
CA LYS A 28 15.67 -49.03 25.79
C LYS A 28 14.75 -49.63 24.71
N VAL A 29 13.62 -50.22 25.13
CA VAL A 29 12.64 -50.82 24.21
C VAL A 29 11.60 -49.78 23.77
N MET A 30 11.18 -48.87 24.66
CA MET A 30 10.13 -47.88 24.38
C MET A 30 10.62 -46.63 23.64
N ALA A 31 11.89 -46.25 23.78
CA ALA A 31 12.41 -45.03 23.18
C ALA A 31 12.45 -45.06 21.63
N PRO A 32 12.92 -46.12 20.95
CA PRO A 32 12.98 -46.15 19.49
C PRO A 32 11.64 -45.88 18.76
N PRO A 33 10.50 -46.51 19.15
CA PRO A 33 9.21 -46.26 18.49
C PRO A 33 8.60 -44.89 18.82
N LEU A 34 9.04 -44.24 19.90
CA LEU A 34 8.56 -42.91 20.30
C LEU A 34 9.43 -41.78 19.73
N LEU A 35 10.62 -42.08 19.21
CA LEU A 35 11.54 -41.08 18.65
C LEU A 35 10.93 -40.24 17.52
N PRO A 36 10.13 -40.79 16.57
CA PRO A 36 9.48 -39.98 15.54
C PRO A 36 8.43 -39.01 16.08
N LYS A 37 7.86 -39.33 17.25
CA LYS A 37 6.79 -38.55 17.91
C LYS A 37 7.33 -37.45 18.81
N ILE A 38 8.65 -37.29 18.93
CA ILE A 38 9.22 -36.28 19.80
C ILE A 38 8.99 -34.87 19.24
N ASN A 39 8.64 -33.93 20.11
CA ASN A 39 8.40 -32.55 19.70
C ASN A 39 9.67 -31.92 19.10
N LYS A 40 9.63 -31.56 17.82
CA LYS A 40 10.78 -30.99 17.09
C LYS A 40 11.24 -29.64 17.65
N SER A 41 10.34 -28.87 18.27
CA SER A 41 10.69 -27.61 18.94
C SER A 41 11.51 -27.85 20.21
N ALA A 42 11.18 -28.90 20.97
CA ALA A 42 11.96 -29.34 22.13
C ALA A 42 13.38 -29.80 21.72
N VAL A 43 13.50 -30.58 20.64
CA VAL A 43 14.80 -31.00 20.08
C VAL A 43 15.61 -29.79 19.59
N SER A 44 14.96 -28.84 18.93
CA SER A 44 15.62 -27.62 18.41
C SER A 44 16.08 -26.71 19.54
N MET A 45 15.32 -26.62 20.64
CA MET A 45 15.72 -25.87 21.84
C MET A 45 16.99 -26.43 22.46
N LEU A 46 17.07 -27.75 22.67
CA LEU A 46 18.28 -28.40 23.20
C LEU A 46 19.46 -28.27 22.24
N LEU A 47 19.25 -28.50 20.94
CA LEU A 47 20.30 -28.39 19.94
C LEU A 47 20.90 -26.97 19.87
N ASN A 48 20.04 -25.95 19.89
CA ASN A 48 20.48 -24.56 19.89
C ASN A 48 21.25 -24.22 21.18
N PHE A 49 20.76 -24.69 22.34
CA PHE A 49 21.42 -24.45 23.61
C PHE A 49 22.82 -25.06 23.68
N VAL A 50 22.96 -26.33 23.27
CA VAL A 50 24.26 -27.03 23.20
C VAL A 50 25.19 -26.39 22.16
N SER A 51 24.64 -25.83 21.07
CA SER A 51 25.43 -25.08 20.08
C SER A 51 25.98 -23.76 20.63
N THR A 52 25.27 -23.13 21.58
CA THR A 52 25.72 -21.89 22.24
C THR A 52 26.59 -22.11 23.47
N ALA A 53 26.61 -23.32 24.03
CA ALA A 53 27.40 -23.71 25.20
C ALA A 53 28.11 -25.07 24.95
N PRO A 54 29.11 -25.11 24.05
CA PRO A 54 29.75 -26.35 23.60
C PRO A 54 30.54 -27.09 24.69
N GLU A 55 30.83 -26.43 25.81
CA GLU A 55 31.46 -27.01 27.00
C GLU A 55 30.55 -27.91 27.84
N LEU A 56 29.23 -27.89 27.63
CA LEU A 56 28.26 -28.72 28.35
C LEU A 56 27.97 -30.03 27.59
N SER A 57 27.86 -31.14 28.33
CA SER A 57 27.32 -32.38 27.75
C SER A 57 25.82 -32.20 27.43
N VAL A 58 25.28 -33.03 26.53
CA VAL A 58 23.85 -32.97 26.17
C VAL A 58 22.97 -33.22 27.41
N GLU A 59 23.39 -34.10 28.32
CA GLU A 59 22.71 -34.41 29.56
C GLU A 59 22.74 -33.21 30.53
N GLN A 60 23.89 -32.55 30.67
CA GLN A 60 24.02 -31.35 31.52
C GLN A 60 23.21 -30.16 30.96
N ALA A 61 23.25 -29.97 29.64
CA ALA A 61 22.42 -28.97 28.97
C ALA A 61 20.93 -29.27 29.16
N LEU A 62 20.54 -30.54 29.07
CA LEU A 62 19.16 -30.97 29.24
C LEU A 62 18.65 -30.73 30.65
N GLU A 63 19.45 -30.97 31.70
CA GLU A 63 19.07 -30.67 33.08
C GLU A 63 18.77 -29.17 33.29
N ILE A 64 19.56 -28.29 32.66
CA ILE A 64 19.40 -26.83 32.77
C ILE A 64 18.11 -26.36 32.10
N ILE A 65 17.81 -26.87 30.89
CA ILE A 65 16.65 -26.41 30.12
C ILE A 65 15.38 -27.20 30.43
N TRP A 66 15.47 -28.32 31.17
CA TRP A 66 14.32 -29.17 31.50
C TRP A 66 13.14 -28.39 32.09
N PRO A 67 13.30 -27.45 33.04
CA PRO A 67 12.17 -26.70 33.61
C PRO A 67 11.37 -25.89 32.58
N ALA A 68 12.00 -25.46 31.48
CA ALA A 68 11.33 -24.81 30.37
C ALA A 68 10.65 -25.82 29.43
N MET A 69 11.27 -27.00 29.25
CA MET A 69 10.77 -28.07 28.39
C MET A 69 9.61 -28.85 29.01
N ASP A 70 9.53 -28.96 30.33
CA ASP A 70 8.45 -29.68 31.06
C ASP A 70 7.07 -29.03 30.83
N LYS A 71 7.05 -27.75 30.43
CA LYS A 71 5.83 -27.01 30.06
C LYS A 71 5.39 -27.27 28.62
N MET A 72 6.16 -28.03 27.84
CA MET A 72 5.85 -28.42 26.47
C MET A 72 5.30 -29.84 26.44
N THR A 73 4.41 -30.12 25.49
CA THR A 73 4.04 -31.50 25.18
C THR A 73 5.19 -32.15 24.41
N LEU A 74 5.90 -33.08 25.06
CA LEU A 74 7.13 -33.68 24.55
C LEU A 74 6.90 -34.80 23.51
N LEU A 75 5.74 -35.46 23.55
CA LEU A 75 5.31 -36.45 22.56
C LEU A 75 4.07 -35.93 21.83
N VAL A 76 4.14 -35.84 20.50
CA VAL A 76 3.09 -35.31 19.61
C VAL A 76 2.68 -36.41 18.63
N ASP A 77 1.38 -36.66 18.47
CA ASP A 77 0.88 -37.55 17.41
C ASP A 77 0.88 -36.82 16.06
N GLU A 78 1.30 -37.52 15.00
CA GLU A 78 1.51 -36.98 13.64
C GLU A 78 0.27 -36.30 13.02
N ALA A 79 -0.92 -36.42 13.63
CA ALA A 79 -2.15 -35.76 13.18
C ALA A 79 -2.34 -34.33 13.72
N ASN A 80 -1.54 -33.85 14.68
CA ASN A 80 -1.78 -32.59 15.40
C ASN A 80 -0.60 -31.60 15.42
N GLU A 81 0.30 -31.64 14.42
CA GLU A 81 1.47 -30.74 14.33
C GLU A 81 1.14 -29.23 14.23
N SER A 82 -0.12 -28.80 14.27
CA SER A 82 -0.51 -27.37 14.29
C SER A 82 -1.18 -26.88 15.58
N THR A 83 -1.28 -27.68 16.65
CA THR A 83 -2.12 -27.25 17.79
C THR A 83 -1.62 -27.79 19.13
N VAL A 84 -0.51 -27.25 19.64
CA VAL A 84 -0.22 -27.37 21.09
C VAL A 84 0.40 -26.08 21.62
N GLY A 85 -0.40 -25.38 22.43
CA GLY A 85 -0.02 -24.22 23.22
C GLY A 85 -1.19 -23.78 24.10
N GLY A 86 -1.50 -24.56 25.13
CA GLY A 86 -2.55 -24.23 26.10
C GLY A 86 -2.64 -25.27 27.22
N ALA A 87 -2.10 -24.94 28.39
CA ALA A 87 -2.28 -25.71 29.61
C ALA A 87 -3.63 -25.35 30.26
N GLU A 88 -4.50 -26.35 30.43
CA GLU A 88 -5.60 -26.34 31.39
C GLU A 88 -5.17 -27.11 32.64
N GLU A 89 -5.42 -26.57 33.83
CA GLU A 89 -5.51 -27.36 35.07
C GLU A 89 -6.82 -27.05 35.82
N LYS A 90 -7.71 -28.06 35.76
CA LYS A 90 -8.69 -28.62 36.71
C LYS A 90 -9.14 -27.82 37.97
N GLY A 91 -10.45 -27.82 38.22
CA GLY A 91 -11.05 -27.79 39.58
C GLY A 91 -11.70 -29.16 39.93
N PRO A 92 -12.56 -29.32 40.97
CA PRO A 92 -12.78 -28.61 42.24
C PRO A 92 -12.70 -29.57 43.48
N PRO A 93 -13.19 -29.22 44.70
CA PRO A 93 -14.54 -29.69 45.08
C PRO A 93 -15.42 -28.67 45.88
N GLU A 94 -16.74 -28.93 45.91
CA GLU A 94 -17.81 -28.28 46.70
C GLU A 94 -17.61 -28.46 48.23
N VAL A 95 -18.26 -27.81 49.22
CA VAL A 95 -19.66 -27.36 49.47
C VAL A 95 -19.58 -26.31 50.61
N THR A 96 -20.36 -25.22 50.67
CA THR A 96 -21.49 -25.02 51.63
C THR A 96 -22.15 -23.64 51.51
N VAL A 97 -23.47 -23.65 51.68
CA VAL A 97 -24.46 -22.57 51.68
C VAL A 97 -24.38 -21.74 52.96
N VAL A 98 -24.46 -20.40 52.87
CA VAL A 98 -25.20 -19.56 53.84
C VAL A 98 -25.80 -18.34 53.13
N ALA A 99 -27.11 -18.16 53.29
CA ALA A 99 -27.90 -17.02 52.82
C ALA A 99 -27.72 -15.76 53.70
N ASN A 100 -27.91 -14.56 53.12
CA ASN A 100 -28.72 -13.49 53.74
C ASN A 100 -28.95 -12.28 52.81
N SER A 101 -30.19 -12.21 52.32
CA SER A 101 -31.12 -11.06 52.19
C SER A 101 -30.65 -9.60 52.33
N ARG A 102 -31.00 -8.77 51.33
CA ARG A 102 -31.95 -7.61 51.37
C ARG A 102 -31.87 -6.85 50.02
N ALA A 103 -32.81 -7.04 49.10
CA ALA A 103 -34.10 -6.33 48.93
C ALA A 103 -34.01 -5.11 47.98
N PRO A 104 -35.07 -4.82 47.20
CA PRO A 104 -34.97 -4.60 45.75
C PRO A 104 -35.11 -3.13 45.35
N VAL A 105 -34.54 -2.74 44.20
CA VAL A 105 -34.92 -1.49 43.52
C VAL A 105 -35.57 -1.85 42.19
N VAL A 106 -36.87 -1.55 42.17
CA VAL A 106 -37.84 -1.48 41.09
C VAL A 106 -37.20 -1.34 39.70
N ILE A 107 -37.41 -2.35 38.85
CA ILE A 107 -37.33 -2.21 37.39
C ILE A 107 -38.75 -1.89 36.96
N GLU A 108 -39.00 -0.63 36.59
CA GLU A 108 -40.21 -0.26 35.86
C GLU A 108 -40.18 -1.02 34.52
N HIS A 109 -41.16 -1.90 34.36
CA HIS A 109 -41.63 -2.34 33.05
C HIS A 109 -42.54 -1.25 32.47
N ASP A 110 -42.55 -1.19 31.13
CA ASP A 110 -43.44 -0.44 30.23
C ASP A 110 -42.74 0.70 29.48
N THR A 111 -42.88 0.89 28.17
CA THR A 111 -43.71 0.22 27.14
C THR A 111 -43.19 0.62 25.75
N ASP A 112 -43.34 -0.30 24.80
CA ASP A 112 -43.74 -0.07 23.40
C ASP A 112 -43.33 1.24 22.70
N PHE A 113 -42.17 1.17 22.02
CA PHE A 113 -42.05 1.72 20.66
C PHE A 113 -41.50 0.63 19.73
N LEU A 114 -42.32 -0.40 19.51
CA LEU A 114 -42.24 -1.23 18.32
C LEU A 114 -42.71 -0.38 17.12
N VAL A 115 -41.80 0.41 16.56
CA VAL A 115 -41.92 0.79 15.15
C VAL A 115 -41.46 -0.44 14.36
N GLU A 116 -42.39 -1.03 13.61
CA GLU A 116 -42.16 -2.13 12.68
C GLU A 116 -40.94 -1.87 11.78
N TYR A 117 -39.77 -2.40 12.15
CA TYR A 117 -38.60 -2.52 11.28
C TYR A 117 -38.10 -3.98 11.22
N ASP A 118 -38.98 -4.93 11.46
CA ASP A 118 -38.69 -6.35 11.31
C ASP A 118 -39.15 -6.85 9.94
N LYS A 119 -38.18 -6.94 9.01
CA LYS A 119 -38.18 -7.95 7.93
C LYS A 119 -36.84 -8.20 7.23
N PHE A 120 -35.77 -7.46 7.52
CA PHE A 120 -34.44 -7.74 6.95
C PHE A 120 -33.30 -7.58 7.96
N GLN A 121 -33.38 -8.29 9.10
CA GLN A 121 -32.21 -8.44 9.97
C GLN A 121 -31.26 -9.48 9.37
N ALA A 122 -30.07 -9.02 8.97
CA ALA A 122 -28.94 -9.88 8.65
C ALA A 122 -28.65 -10.78 9.86
N ARG A 123 -28.90 -12.09 9.75
CA ARG A 123 -28.42 -13.03 10.75
C ARG A 123 -26.89 -12.97 10.75
N SER A 124 -26.30 -12.47 11.84
CA SER A 124 -24.85 -12.53 12.06
C SER A 124 -24.35 -13.97 11.84
N LEU A 125 -23.20 -14.14 11.18
CA LEU A 125 -22.55 -15.46 10.99
C LEU A 125 -22.31 -16.19 12.32
N TYR A 126 -22.21 -15.43 13.42
CA TYR A 126 -21.97 -15.95 14.77
C TYR A 126 -23.03 -15.37 15.72
N PRO A 127 -24.26 -15.94 15.74
CA PRO A 127 -25.41 -15.36 16.42
C PRO A 127 -25.49 -15.63 17.94
N ASP A 128 -24.63 -16.51 18.49
CA ASP A 128 -24.70 -16.97 19.89
C ASP A 128 -23.41 -16.76 20.70
N ARG A 129 -23.55 -16.78 22.03
CA ARG A 129 -22.65 -16.40 23.14
C ARG A 129 -21.22 -16.98 23.16
N SER A 130 -20.75 -17.66 22.11
CA SER A 130 -19.35 -18.04 21.96
C SER A 130 -18.54 -16.89 21.34
N PRO A 131 -17.33 -16.59 21.83
CA PRO A 131 -16.46 -15.64 21.15
C PRO A 131 -16.26 -16.08 19.70
N PRO A 132 -16.23 -15.14 18.73
CA PRO A 132 -15.99 -15.48 17.34
C PRO A 132 -14.64 -16.23 17.23
N PRO A 133 -14.46 -17.09 16.20
CA PRO A 133 -13.18 -17.76 15.98
C PRO A 133 -12.02 -16.77 16.03
N GLU A 134 -10.84 -17.23 16.45
CA GLU A 134 -9.72 -16.34 16.74
C GLU A 134 -9.36 -15.43 15.57
N ASN A 135 -9.52 -15.89 14.33
CA ASN A 135 -9.26 -15.15 13.09
C ASN A 135 -10.39 -14.23 12.61
N ILE A 136 -11.54 -14.20 13.28
CA ILE A 136 -12.69 -13.36 12.93
C ILE A 136 -12.73 -12.12 13.82
N ASP A 137 -12.67 -10.94 13.22
CA ASP A 137 -12.85 -9.68 13.92
C ASP A 137 -14.26 -9.12 13.70
N LEU A 138 -14.84 -8.55 14.76
CA LEU A 138 -16.18 -7.99 14.75
C LEU A 138 -16.07 -6.47 14.63
N HIS A 139 -16.56 -5.94 13.51
CA HIS A 139 -16.40 -4.54 13.14
C HIS A 139 -17.72 -3.78 13.22
N LEU A 140 -17.63 -2.49 13.53
CA LEU A 140 -18.76 -1.57 13.42
C LEU A 140 -19.09 -1.35 11.94
N ASP A 141 -20.36 -1.50 11.55
CA ASP A 141 -20.76 -1.35 10.15
C ASP A 141 -20.47 0.06 9.61
N MET A 142 -20.69 1.07 10.44
CA MET A 142 -20.46 2.49 10.17
C MET A 142 -19.00 2.81 9.86
N THR A 143 -18.02 2.16 10.50
CA THR A 143 -16.60 2.41 10.24
C THR A 143 -16.17 1.86 8.88
N LEU A 144 -16.87 0.83 8.40
CA LEU A 144 -16.61 0.20 7.10
C LEU A 144 -17.37 0.91 5.96
N LYS A 145 -18.64 1.27 6.18
CA LYS A 145 -19.51 1.91 5.17
C LYS A 145 -19.11 3.34 4.82
N THR A 146 -18.57 4.08 5.78
CA THR A 146 -18.21 5.50 5.61
C THR A 146 -16.95 5.71 4.77
N GLY A 147 -16.22 4.63 4.48
CA GLY A 147 -15.00 4.69 3.69
C GLY A 147 -13.89 5.49 4.37
N MET A 148 -13.83 5.47 5.70
CA MET A 148 -12.72 6.05 6.47
C MET A 148 -11.33 5.71 5.89
N PHE A 149 -11.21 4.52 5.31
CA PHE A 149 -10.04 4.09 4.56
C PHE A 149 -10.12 4.48 3.06
N ARG A 150 -9.03 5.02 2.51
CA ARG A 150 -8.92 5.52 1.13
C ARG A 150 -7.66 5.01 0.43
N VAL A 151 -7.70 4.84 -0.89
CA VAL A 151 -6.49 4.66 -1.70
C VAL A 151 -5.92 6.03 -2.02
N LEU A 152 -4.70 6.34 -1.60
CA LEU A 152 -4.02 7.58 -1.98
C LEU A 152 -2.64 7.29 -2.58
N ALA A 153 -2.18 8.17 -3.46
CA ALA A 153 -0.83 8.08 -3.99
C ALA A 153 0.18 8.39 -2.87
N SER A 154 1.20 7.54 -2.71
CA SER A 154 2.25 7.70 -1.70
C SER A 154 2.89 9.09 -1.76
N GLY A 155 3.00 9.77 -0.61
CA GLY A 155 3.76 11.03 -0.47
C GLY A 155 2.94 12.33 -0.48
N LYS A 156 1.61 12.26 -0.45
CA LYS A 156 0.75 13.43 -0.17
C LYS A 156 0.22 13.36 1.25
N THR A 157 0.06 14.52 1.91
CA THR A 157 -0.73 14.65 3.13
C THR A 157 -2.11 14.02 2.88
N PRO A 158 -2.61 13.15 3.79
CA PRO A 158 -3.95 12.61 3.66
C PRO A 158 -4.95 13.78 3.61
N PRO A 159 -5.84 13.85 2.61
CA PRO A 159 -6.96 14.78 2.64
C PRO A 159 -7.81 14.50 3.88
N ALA A 160 -8.52 15.52 4.35
CA ALA A 160 -9.47 15.39 5.43
C ALA A 160 -10.67 14.53 5.00
N LEU A 161 -11.28 13.86 5.97
CA LEU A 161 -12.60 13.28 5.82
C LEU A 161 -13.61 14.41 5.62
N ASP A 162 -14.60 14.16 4.77
CA ASP A 162 -15.64 15.13 4.42
C ASP A 162 -16.70 15.17 5.53
N GLU A 163 -16.66 16.22 6.35
CA GLU A 163 -17.60 16.46 7.46
C GLU A 163 -19.03 16.73 6.97
N HIS A 164 -19.21 17.12 5.70
CA HIS A 164 -20.53 17.41 5.11
C HIS A 164 -21.21 16.15 4.56
N ARG A 165 -20.50 15.02 4.48
CA ARG A 165 -21.10 13.77 4.06
C ARG A 165 -21.80 13.10 5.23
N ILE A 166 -23.12 13.23 5.27
CA ILE A 166 -23.97 12.65 6.31
C ILE A 166 -24.36 11.21 5.96
N TYR A 167 -24.24 10.32 6.93
CA TYR A 167 -24.57 8.90 6.83
C TYR A 167 -25.73 8.58 7.78
N HIS A 168 -26.71 7.83 7.29
CA HIS A 168 -27.74 7.25 8.13
C HIS A 168 -27.21 5.99 8.82
N LEU A 169 -27.32 5.93 10.14
CA LEU A 169 -26.96 4.75 10.91
C LEU A 169 -28.02 3.67 10.72
N THR A 170 -27.60 2.44 10.45
CA THR A 170 -28.53 1.30 10.41
C THR A 170 -29.12 1.00 11.78
N THR A 171 -28.37 1.31 12.83
CA THR A 171 -28.80 1.21 14.22
C THR A 171 -28.51 2.54 14.91
N PRO A 172 -29.54 3.27 15.37
CA PRO A 172 -29.34 4.44 16.19
C PRO A 172 -28.57 4.09 17.47
N LEU A 173 -27.77 5.04 17.96
CA LEU A 173 -27.19 4.91 19.29
C LEU A 173 -28.30 4.91 20.35
N SER A 174 -28.02 4.36 21.53
CA SER A 174 -28.99 4.33 22.65
C SER A 174 -29.49 5.73 23.07
N SER A 175 -28.78 6.78 22.67
CA SER A 175 -29.14 8.19 22.85
C SER A 175 -30.04 8.75 21.74
N GLY A 176 -30.58 7.92 20.84
CA GLY A 176 -31.47 8.35 19.75
C GLY A 176 -30.77 9.00 18.55
N HIS A 177 -29.44 8.98 18.49
CA HIS A 177 -28.68 9.57 17.38
C HIS A 177 -28.74 8.63 16.16
N ALA A 178 -29.32 9.10 15.07
CA ALA A 178 -29.57 8.31 13.86
C ALA A 178 -28.67 8.71 12.67
N TYR A 179 -28.00 9.85 12.74
CA TYR A 179 -27.15 10.38 11.67
C TYR A 179 -25.72 10.55 12.14
N MET A 180 -24.77 10.44 11.21
CA MET A 180 -23.34 10.56 11.53
C MET A 180 -22.55 11.22 10.39
N SER A 181 -21.54 12.02 10.73
CA SER A 181 -20.46 12.41 9.81
C SER A 181 -19.09 12.10 10.42
N LEU A 182 -18.04 12.27 9.62
CA LEU A 182 -16.67 11.97 10.02
C LEU A 182 -15.77 13.19 9.92
N ARG A 183 -14.88 13.33 10.88
CA ARG A 183 -13.84 14.36 10.93
C ARG A 183 -12.47 13.75 11.15
N GLY A 184 -11.43 14.37 10.60
CA GLY A 184 -10.03 13.96 10.78
C GLY A 184 -9.35 13.52 9.49
N PRO A 185 -8.15 12.91 9.57
CA PRO A 185 -7.41 12.46 8.39
C PRO A 185 -8.01 11.19 7.79
N THR A 186 -7.90 11.06 6.47
CA THR A 186 -8.17 9.79 5.80
C THR A 186 -7.12 8.73 6.15
N LEU A 187 -7.54 7.48 6.33
CA LEU A 187 -6.64 6.35 6.58
C LEU A 187 -6.25 5.74 5.25
N ASN A 188 -4.97 5.68 4.92
CA ASN A 188 -4.56 5.40 3.54
C ASN A 188 -3.35 4.48 3.41
N THR A 189 -2.74 4.09 4.53
CA THR A 189 -1.62 3.17 4.54
C THR A 189 -2.09 1.77 4.88
N GLN A 190 -1.30 0.77 4.48
CA GLN A 190 -1.48 -0.60 4.96
C GLN A 190 -1.40 -0.66 6.48
N MET A 191 -0.51 0.13 7.09
CA MET A 191 -0.33 0.17 8.55
C MET A 191 -1.58 0.67 9.26
N ASP A 192 -2.34 1.62 8.68
CA ASP A 192 -3.60 2.10 9.26
C ASP A 192 -4.64 0.98 9.35
N LEU A 193 -4.75 0.16 8.31
CA LEU A 193 -5.67 -0.96 8.31
C LEU A 193 -5.23 -2.05 9.29
N VAL A 194 -3.94 -2.40 9.30
CA VAL A 194 -3.39 -3.41 10.21
C VAL A 194 -3.59 -2.98 11.68
N SER A 195 -3.25 -1.73 12.00
CA SER A 195 -3.43 -1.18 13.35
C SER A 195 -4.90 -1.11 13.75
N TYR A 196 -5.79 -0.73 12.82
CA TYR A 196 -7.24 -0.75 13.07
C TYR A 196 -7.76 -2.16 13.35
N ILE A 197 -7.35 -3.17 12.57
CA ILE A 197 -7.74 -4.57 12.79
C ILE A 197 -7.31 -5.02 14.19
N CYS A 198 -6.09 -4.67 14.62
CA CYS A 198 -5.62 -4.99 15.98
C CYS A 198 -6.47 -4.29 17.06
N ILE A 199 -6.84 -3.02 16.88
CA ILE A 199 -7.73 -2.31 17.81
C ILE A 199 -9.09 -3.01 17.88
N THR A 200 -9.70 -3.33 16.74
CA THR A 200 -10.99 -4.04 16.69
C THR A 200 -10.91 -5.43 17.30
N HIS A 201 -9.78 -6.12 17.12
CA HIS A 201 -9.54 -7.43 17.72
C HIS A 201 -9.61 -7.36 19.24
N TRP A 202 -8.84 -6.43 19.83
CA TRP A 202 -8.71 -6.30 21.28
C TRP A 202 -9.98 -5.74 21.92
N LEU A 203 -10.56 -4.68 21.36
CA LEU A 203 -11.75 -4.04 21.93
C LEU A 203 -13.04 -4.83 21.69
N GLY A 204 -13.18 -5.45 20.51
CA GLY A 204 -14.37 -6.22 20.13
C GLY A 204 -14.54 -7.55 20.88
N ARG A 205 -13.52 -7.96 21.66
CA ARG A 205 -13.52 -9.19 22.47
C ARG A 205 -13.64 -8.94 23.97
N LEU A 206 -13.79 -7.68 24.39
CA LEU A 206 -13.97 -7.37 25.80
C LEU A 206 -15.35 -7.83 26.28
N SER A 207 -15.40 -8.51 27.42
CA SER A 207 -16.65 -8.66 28.18
C SER A 207 -17.15 -7.30 28.63
N LYS A 208 -18.44 -7.19 28.95
CA LYS A 208 -19.03 -5.95 29.47
C LYS A 208 -18.24 -5.40 30.67
N GLU A 209 -17.88 -6.25 31.62
CA GLU A 209 -17.14 -5.88 32.83
C GLU A 209 -15.74 -5.36 32.48
N ARG A 210 -15.03 -6.05 31.58
CA ARG A 210 -13.71 -5.61 31.14
C ARG A 210 -13.77 -4.35 30.31
N PHE A 211 -14.84 -4.14 29.54
CA PHE A 211 -15.07 -2.93 28.78
C PHE A 211 -15.22 -1.72 29.73
N GLU A 212 -16.05 -1.83 30.77
CA GLU A 212 -16.20 -0.76 31.78
C GLU A 212 -14.89 -0.47 32.53
N GLN A 213 -14.15 -1.51 32.90
CA GLN A 213 -12.83 -1.34 33.52
C GLN A 213 -11.84 -0.64 32.59
N ALA A 214 -11.84 -1.00 31.30
CA ALA A 214 -10.93 -0.46 30.31
C ALA A 214 -11.20 1.03 29.98
N ILE A 215 -12.43 1.51 30.18
CA ILE A 215 -12.77 2.95 30.09
C ILE A 215 -11.98 3.72 31.15
N ILE A 216 -11.93 3.21 32.38
CA ILE A 216 -11.31 3.87 33.53
C ILE A 216 -9.80 3.68 33.52
N LYS A 217 -9.35 2.45 33.22
CA LYS A 217 -7.94 2.05 33.23
C LYS A 217 -7.58 1.46 31.86
N PRO A 218 -6.86 2.23 31.00
CA PRO A 218 -6.45 1.75 29.69
C PRO A 218 -5.69 0.43 29.75
N ILE A 219 -5.92 -0.42 28.75
CA ILE A 219 -5.22 -1.68 28.58
C ILE A 219 -3.81 -1.36 28.10
N ARG A 220 -2.80 -1.80 28.85
CA ARG A 220 -1.38 -1.68 28.51
C ARG A 220 -0.85 -3.01 27.98
N MET A 221 -0.18 -2.98 26.84
CA MET A 221 0.46 -4.16 26.25
C MET A 221 1.71 -3.78 25.47
N THR A 222 2.65 -4.71 25.27
CA THR A 222 3.80 -4.46 24.39
C THR A 222 3.37 -4.33 22.93
N ILE A 223 4.20 -3.73 22.08
CA ILE A 223 3.91 -3.61 20.65
C ILE A 223 3.76 -5.00 20.01
N GLU A 224 4.59 -5.98 20.37
CA GLU A 224 4.51 -7.35 19.84
C GLU A 224 3.18 -7.99 20.20
N ARG A 225 2.70 -7.78 21.43
CA ARG A 225 1.39 -8.25 21.86
C ARG A 225 0.27 -7.53 21.13
N PHE A 226 0.38 -6.21 20.89
CA PHE A 226 -0.63 -5.47 20.14
C PHE A 226 -0.82 -6.03 18.72
N PHE A 227 0.28 -6.35 18.02
CA PHE A 227 0.27 -6.92 16.67
C PHE A 227 0.20 -8.45 16.62
N SER A 228 0.10 -9.13 17.77
CA SER A 228 -0.03 -10.60 17.81
C SER A 228 -1.22 -11.17 17.02
N PRO A 229 -2.36 -10.45 16.84
CA PRO A 229 -3.46 -10.94 16.00
C PRO A 229 -3.09 -11.10 14.52
N ILE A 230 -2.01 -10.47 14.06
CA ILE A 230 -1.50 -10.54 12.70
C ILE A 230 -0.56 -11.76 12.58
N PRO A 231 -0.63 -12.55 11.50
CA PRO A 231 0.31 -13.64 11.23
C PRO A 231 1.78 -13.17 11.25
N GLU A 232 2.67 -14.00 11.78
CA GLU A 232 4.08 -13.65 12.03
C GLU A 232 4.83 -13.16 10.80
N ASP A 233 4.57 -13.78 9.64
CA ASP A 233 5.13 -13.43 8.34
C ASP A 233 4.66 -12.06 7.81
N MET A 234 3.52 -11.58 8.31
CA MET A 234 2.89 -10.31 7.91
C MET A 234 2.96 -9.22 9.00
N ARG A 235 3.56 -9.52 10.16
CA ARG A 235 3.79 -8.57 11.23
C ARG A 235 4.80 -7.49 10.81
N PRO A 236 4.72 -6.26 11.36
CA PRO A 236 5.76 -5.25 11.17
C PRO A 236 7.13 -5.81 11.60
N SER A 237 8.14 -5.69 10.74
CA SER A 237 9.46 -6.31 10.93
C SER A 237 10.35 -5.59 11.96
N ASP A 238 10.05 -4.33 12.29
CA ASP A 238 10.80 -3.54 13.27
C ASP A 238 9.84 -2.61 14.03
N TYR A 239 9.53 -2.98 15.27
CA TYR A 239 8.53 -2.31 16.10
C TYR A 239 9.05 -1.04 16.80
N LEU A 240 10.36 -0.96 17.06
CA LEU A 240 10.93 0.03 17.99
C LEU A 240 11.28 1.37 17.33
N LEU A 241 11.32 1.45 15.99
CA LEU A 241 11.76 2.64 15.25
C LEU A 241 10.89 3.02 14.04
N ASP A 242 9.80 2.29 13.75
CA ASP A 242 9.00 2.58 12.57
C ASP A 242 8.05 3.76 12.82
N LYS A 243 8.49 4.95 12.38
CA LYS A 243 7.68 6.18 12.30
C LYS A 243 6.29 5.92 11.70
N LYS A 244 6.14 4.93 10.81
CA LYS A 244 4.84 4.58 10.23
C LYS A 244 3.83 4.07 11.25
N ILE A 245 4.27 3.34 12.29
CA ILE A 245 3.39 2.85 13.37
C ILE A 245 2.89 4.05 14.18
N VAL A 246 3.80 4.91 14.64
CA VAL A 246 3.46 6.13 15.39
C VAL A 246 2.50 7.02 14.59
N ASP A 247 2.84 7.30 13.34
CA ASP A 247 2.01 8.12 12.45
C ASP A 247 0.63 7.47 12.22
N SER A 248 0.56 6.13 12.18
CA SER A 248 -0.69 5.39 12.00
C SER A 248 -1.60 5.45 13.23
N LEU A 249 -1.04 5.19 14.42
CA LEU A 249 -1.76 5.29 15.69
C LEU A 249 -2.27 6.72 15.93
N ALA A 250 -1.45 7.73 15.62
CA ALA A 250 -1.85 9.13 15.71
C ALA A 250 -3.01 9.47 14.76
N ARG A 251 -2.95 9.01 13.50
CA ARG A 251 -4.05 9.20 12.54
C ARG A 251 -5.34 8.53 13.01
N LEU A 252 -5.27 7.26 13.43
CA LEU A 252 -6.42 6.51 13.94
C LEU A 252 -7.09 7.21 15.12
N LYS A 253 -6.29 7.71 16.07
CA LYS A 253 -6.80 8.46 17.23
C LYS A 253 -7.51 9.75 16.83
N SER A 254 -7.03 10.42 15.79
CA SER A 254 -7.54 11.73 15.37
C SER A 254 -8.83 11.65 14.55
N VAL A 255 -9.29 10.46 14.16
CA VAL A 255 -10.59 10.31 13.50
C VAL A 255 -11.70 10.41 14.54
N ALA A 256 -12.58 11.40 14.35
CA ALA A 256 -13.75 11.64 15.16
C ALA A 256 -15.02 11.30 14.39
N LEU A 257 -15.94 10.64 15.09
CA LEU A 257 -17.30 10.32 14.68
C LEU A 257 -18.21 11.38 15.29
N LEU A 258 -18.93 12.11 14.44
CA LEU A 258 -19.88 13.14 14.85
C LEU A 258 -21.29 12.59 14.67
N PHE A 259 -22.04 12.49 15.76
CA PHE A 259 -23.39 11.93 15.75
C PHE A 259 -24.43 13.01 15.93
N TYR A 260 -25.54 12.88 15.20
CA TYR A 260 -26.65 13.82 15.21
C TYR A 260 -27.98 13.10 15.44
N PRO A 261 -28.89 13.65 16.26
CA PRO A 261 -30.25 13.15 16.41
C PRO A 261 -31.06 13.23 15.11
N THR A 262 -30.99 14.38 14.41
CA THR A 262 -31.76 14.66 13.19
C THR A 262 -30.86 15.06 12.01
N LEU A 263 -31.41 15.09 10.79
CA LEU A 263 -30.71 15.64 9.61
C LEU A 263 -30.49 17.15 9.77
N ASP A 264 -31.45 17.87 10.35
CA ASP A 264 -31.35 19.32 10.54
C ASP A 264 -30.20 19.68 11.49
N ASP A 265 -29.92 18.85 12.49
CA ASP A 265 -28.75 18.99 13.37
C ASP A 265 -27.42 18.73 12.64
N ALA A 266 -27.46 17.90 11.60
CA ALA A 266 -26.30 17.58 10.79
C ALA A 266 -25.99 18.72 9.80
N ASP A 267 -27.03 19.38 9.29
CA ASP A 267 -26.95 20.53 8.39
C ASP A 267 -26.62 21.83 9.16
N GLU A 268 -25.66 22.62 8.64
CA GLU A 268 -25.10 23.81 9.32
C GLU A 268 -26.08 25.00 9.45
N THR A 269 -27.35 24.80 9.10
CA THR A 269 -28.37 25.86 9.03
C THR A 269 -28.96 26.24 10.38
N THR A 270 -28.82 25.42 11.44
CA THR A 270 -29.44 25.68 12.75
C THR A 270 -28.42 26.08 13.84
N ARG A 271 -28.71 27.17 14.57
CA ARG A 271 -27.85 27.73 15.64
C ARG A 271 -27.73 26.87 16.90
N LYS A 272 -28.51 25.80 17.06
CA LYS A 272 -28.42 24.84 18.17
C LYS A 272 -28.06 23.48 17.59
N ARG A 273 -26.76 23.15 17.58
CA ARG A 273 -26.27 21.85 17.10
C ARG A 273 -26.21 20.88 18.27
N SER A 274 -27.12 19.91 18.32
CA SER A 274 -26.94 18.76 19.22
C SER A 274 -26.02 17.76 18.54
N VAL A 275 -24.75 17.71 18.97
CA VAL A 275 -23.74 16.79 18.40
C VAL A 275 -23.06 16.02 19.51
N MET A 276 -23.06 14.70 19.40
CA MET A 276 -22.24 13.82 20.24
C MET A 276 -20.97 13.47 19.47
N ILE A 277 -19.81 13.70 20.08
CA ILE A 277 -18.51 13.42 19.46
C ILE A 277 -17.92 12.19 20.12
N ALA A 278 -17.55 11.19 19.32
CA ALA A 278 -16.86 9.99 19.79
C ALA A 278 -15.64 9.70 18.91
N ASN A 279 -14.59 9.11 19.46
CA ASN A 279 -13.47 8.61 18.67
C ASN A 279 -13.63 7.11 18.41
N ILE A 280 -12.91 6.57 17.43
CA ILE A 280 -12.88 5.11 17.18
C ILE A 280 -12.39 4.35 18.41
N VAL A 281 -11.45 4.98 19.12
CA VAL A 281 -10.78 4.50 20.32
C VAL A 281 -10.62 5.70 21.27
N GLY A 282 -10.83 5.51 22.57
CA GLY A 282 -10.72 6.60 23.56
C GLY A 282 -9.26 7.03 23.73
N THR A 283 -8.44 6.12 24.25
CA THR A 283 -6.99 6.29 24.36
C THR A 283 -6.31 5.38 23.35
N LEU A 284 -5.39 5.95 22.58
CA LEU A 284 -4.44 5.21 21.76
C LEU A 284 -3.10 5.95 21.82
N ARG A 285 -2.10 5.37 22.47
CA ARG A 285 -0.77 5.97 22.62
C ARG A 285 0.30 4.89 22.60
N LEU A 286 1.43 5.22 21.98
CA LEU A 286 2.66 4.48 22.15
C LEU A 286 3.49 5.23 23.18
N GLU A 287 3.77 4.57 24.30
CA GLU A 287 4.57 5.10 25.40
C GLU A 287 6.08 4.94 25.10
N PRO A 288 6.94 5.77 25.72
CA PRO A 288 8.39 5.73 25.47
C PRO A 288 9.06 4.39 25.82
N ASP A 289 8.43 3.59 26.68
CA ASP A 289 8.90 2.27 27.09
C ASP A 289 8.55 1.16 26.08
N GLY A 290 7.94 1.51 24.93
CA GLY A 290 7.55 0.56 23.91
C GLY A 290 6.24 -0.17 24.23
N THR A 291 5.41 0.37 25.14
CA THR A 291 4.07 -0.16 25.40
C THR A 291 2.99 0.66 24.68
N ILE A 292 1.93 -0.01 24.23
CA ILE A 292 0.75 0.61 23.65
C ILE A 292 -0.36 0.63 24.71
N GLU A 293 -0.93 1.80 24.94
CA GLU A 293 -2.14 1.98 25.73
C GLU A 293 -3.37 2.08 24.81
N ILE A 294 -4.38 1.26 25.08
CA ILE A 294 -5.68 1.31 24.39
C ILE A 294 -6.84 1.39 25.38
N SER A 295 -7.86 2.21 25.08
CA SER A 295 -9.15 2.16 25.80
C SER A 295 -10.33 2.31 24.85
N PRO A 296 -11.47 1.64 25.13
CA PRO A 296 -12.67 1.82 24.33
C PRO A 296 -13.30 3.19 24.55
N THR A 297 -14.11 3.63 23.58
CA THR A 297 -14.88 4.87 23.66
C THR A 297 -16.22 4.61 24.35
N PRO A 298 -16.55 5.26 25.49
CA PRO A 298 -17.77 5.01 26.25
C PRO A 298 -19.06 5.18 25.45
N GLU A 299 -19.10 6.19 24.56
CA GLU A 299 -20.25 6.52 23.73
C GLU A 299 -20.60 5.40 22.74
N LEU A 300 -19.61 4.56 22.38
CA LEU A 300 -19.77 3.44 21.46
C LEU A 300 -20.04 2.10 22.19
N ARG A 301 -20.22 2.12 23.51
CA ARG A 301 -20.48 0.95 24.36
C ARG A 301 -21.55 0.02 23.78
N THR A 302 -22.70 0.59 23.43
CA THR A 302 -23.85 -0.20 22.94
C THR A 302 -23.58 -0.86 21.59
N LEU A 303 -22.69 -0.28 20.78
CA LEU A 303 -22.31 -0.85 19.51
C LEU A 303 -21.28 -1.99 19.68
N TYR A 304 -20.22 -1.76 20.47
CA TYR A 304 -19.18 -2.78 20.71
C TYR A 304 -19.73 -4.02 21.44
N LEU A 305 -20.71 -3.85 22.34
CA LEU A 305 -21.30 -4.97 23.09
C LEU A 305 -22.45 -5.67 22.35
N SER A 306 -22.89 -5.16 21.19
CA SER A 306 -23.99 -5.76 20.42
C SER A 306 -23.47 -6.71 19.33
N THR A 307 -23.05 -7.91 19.71
CA THR A 307 -22.48 -8.93 18.80
C THR A 307 -23.39 -9.28 17.62
N LYS A 308 -24.72 -9.18 17.78
CA LYS A 308 -25.70 -9.40 16.70
C LYS A 308 -25.66 -8.34 15.60
N LYS A 309 -25.05 -7.18 15.85
CA LYS A 309 -25.05 -6.01 14.98
C LYS A 309 -23.66 -5.67 14.41
N LEU A 310 -22.63 -6.43 14.79
CA LEU A 310 -21.28 -6.28 14.29
C LEU A 310 -21.09 -7.07 12.99
N VAL A 311 -20.25 -6.55 12.10
CA VAL A 311 -19.89 -7.17 10.83
C VAL A 311 -18.70 -8.10 11.05
N PRO A 312 -18.85 -9.42 10.88
CA PRO A 312 -17.74 -10.36 11.02
C PRO A 312 -16.84 -10.31 9.78
N ILE A 313 -15.54 -10.16 10.00
CA ILE A 313 -14.51 -10.18 8.96
C ILE A 313 -13.42 -11.17 9.34
N ASN A 314 -13.08 -12.07 8.42
CA ASN A 314 -11.87 -12.87 8.54
C ASN A 314 -10.66 -11.99 8.23
N ARG A 315 -9.81 -11.76 9.24
CA ARG A 315 -8.66 -10.85 9.10
C ARG A 315 -7.71 -11.29 8.00
N SER A 316 -7.49 -12.60 7.86
CA SER A 316 -6.56 -13.16 6.87
C SER A 316 -7.08 -12.93 5.46
N ALA A 317 -8.40 -13.03 5.26
CA ALA A 317 -9.05 -12.77 3.97
C ALA A 317 -8.87 -11.32 3.49
N VAL A 318 -8.62 -10.37 4.39
CA VAL A 318 -8.40 -8.95 4.05
C VAL A 318 -6.91 -8.59 4.02
N ILE A 319 -6.12 -9.00 5.00
CA ILE A 319 -4.71 -8.60 5.12
C ILE A 319 -3.86 -9.18 3.98
N GLN A 320 -4.15 -10.41 3.55
CA GLN A 320 -3.41 -11.11 2.47
C GLN A 320 -3.62 -10.49 1.08
N LEU A 321 -4.65 -9.65 0.90
CA LEU A 321 -4.83 -8.93 -0.36
C LEU A 321 -3.68 -7.94 -0.56
N ASN A 322 -3.08 -7.92 -1.74
CA ASN A 322 -1.94 -7.09 -2.11
C ASN A 322 -2.35 -5.65 -2.40
N SER A 323 -3.51 -5.45 -3.03
CA SER A 323 -3.99 -4.12 -3.39
C SER A 323 -4.72 -3.46 -2.23
N GLN A 324 -4.30 -2.24 -1.85
CA GLN A 324 -5.09 -1.43 -0.90
C GLN A 324 -6.54 -1.26 -1.40
N MET A 325 -6.75 -1.10 -2.71
CA MET A 325 -8.10 -1.01 -3.28
C MET A 325 -8.92 -2.29 -3.05
N ALA A 326 -8.30 -3.47 -3.14
CA ALA A 326 -8.97 -4.74 -2.86
C ALA A 326 -9.38 -4.85 -1.39
N ARG A 327 -8.49 -4.46 -0.47
CA ARG A 327 -8.80 -4.43 0.97
C ARG A 327 -9.99 -3.54 1.28
N LEU A 328 -10.02 -2.33 0.72
CA LEU A 328 -11.14 -1.40 0.90
C LEU A 328 -12.43 -1.93 0.33
N LEU A 329 -12.36 -2.50 -0.88
CA LEU A 329 -13.52 -3.06 -1.54
C LEU A 329 -14.07 -4.25 -0.74
N ALA A 330 -13.21 -5.13 -0.21
CA ALA A 330 -13.63 -6.23 0.66
C ALA A 330 -14.39 -5.72 1.89
N LEU A 331 -13.83 -4.76 2.63
CA LEU A 331 -14.47 -4.17 3.81
C LEU A 331 -15.82 -3.51 3.46
N TRP A 332 -15.85 -2.77 2.35
CA TRP A 332 -17.08 -2.12 1.86
C TRP A 332 -18.15 -3.14 1.50
N ILE A 333 -17.79 -4.25 0.82
CA ILE A 333 -18.72 -5.33 0.46
C ILE A 333 -19.23 -6.03 1.72
N ALA A 334 -18.35 -6.37 2.67
CA ALA A 334 -18.71 -7.09 3.88
C ALA A 334 -19.73 -6.33 4.75
N ALA A 335 -19.73 -5.01 4.69
CA ALA A 335 -20.66 -4.17 5.43
C ALA A 335 -22.04 -4.05 4.75
N ARG A 336 -22.26 -4.60 3.56
CA ARG A 336 -23.51 -4.44 2.81
C ARG A 336 -24.61 -5.39 3.33
N PRO A 337 -25.88 -4.96 3.25
CA PRO A 337 -26.99 -5.80 3.68
C PRO A 337 -27.06 -7.06 2.83
N GLY A 338 -27.27 -8.19 3.48
CA GLY A 338 -27.35 -9.48 2.83
C GLY A 338 -27.95 -10.56 3.73
N LYS A 339 -28.30 -11.68 3.10
CA LYS A 339 -28.81 -12.87 3.77
C LYS A 339 -27.72 -13.94 3.80
N LEU A 340 -27.41 -14.44 4.98
CA LEU A 340 -26.53 -15.60 5.13
C LEU A 340 -27.23 -16.86 4.62
N ILE A 341 -26.61 -17.55 3.65
CA ILE A 341 -27.05 -18.84 3.14
C ILE A 341 -25.83 -19.76 3.06
N GLY A 342 -25.83 -20.80 3.88
CA GLY A 342 -24.65 -21.65 4.06
C GLY A 342 -23.47 -20.83 4.61
N ARG A 343 -22.36 -20.79 3.86
CA ARG A 343 -21.13 -20.06 4.24
C ARG A 343 -20.95 -18.71 3.53
N ARG A 344 -21.90 -18.30 2.69
CA ARG A 344 -21.83 -17.06 1.92
C ARG A 344 -22.96 -16.13 2.30
N VAL A 345 -22.66 -14.84 2.32
CA VAL A 345 -23.66 -13.78 2.47
C VAL A 345 -24.09 -13.36 1.07
N PHE A 346 -25.36 -13.58 0.74
CA PHE A 346 -25.97 -13.14 -0.50
C PHE A 346 -26.45 -11.71 -0.35
N LEU A 347 -25.95 -10.83 -1.21
CA LEU A 347 -26.11 -9.39 -1.10
C LEU A 347 -27.44 -8.95 -1.69
N ASN A 348 -28.11 -8.03 -1.01
CA ASN A 348 -29.31 -7.37 -1.53
C ASN A 348 -28.93 -5.98 -2.08
N LEU A 349 -28.16 -5.98 -3.17
CA LEU A 349 -27.66 -4.76 -3.81
C LEU A 349 -28.17 -4.66 -5.24
N ARG A 350 -28.64 -3.48 -5.62
CA ARG A 350 -28.88 -3.18 -7.03
C ARG A 350 -27.55 -3.17 -7.81
N PRO A 351 -27.56 -3.42 -9.13
CA PRO A 351 -26.42 -3.13 -9.98
C PRO A 351 -25.98 -1.66 -9.81
N MET A 352 -24.68 -1.46 -9.68
CA MET A 352 -24.06 -0.15 -9.53
C MET A 352 -23.07 0.09 -10.65
N THR A 353 -23.02 1.31 -11.16
CA THR A 353 -21.99 1.69 -12.14
C THR A 353 -20.61 1.77 -11.47
N VAL A 354 -19.56 1.53 -12.24
CA VAL A 354 -18.16 1.73 -11.80
C VAL A 354 -17.94 3.14 -11.25
N LEU A 355 -18.60 4.16 -11.83
CA LEU A 355 -18.53 5.53 -11.31
C LEU A 355 -19.13 5.64 -9.91
N GLU A 356 -20.33 5.10 -9.68
CA GLU A 356 -20.97 5.09 -8.36
C GLU A 356 -20.10 4.35 -7.35
N LEU A 357 -19.60 3.16 -7.71
CA LEU A 357 -18.73 2.38 -6.84
C LEU A 357 -17.46 3.15 -6.45
N LEU A 358 -16.76 3.75 -7.42
CA LEU A 358 -15.56 4.54 -7.18
C LEU A 358 -15.82 5.77 -6.30
N ARG A 359 -16.98 6.41 -6.41
CA ARG A 359 -17.38 7.54 -5.55
C ARG A 359 -17.61 7.13 -4.10
N GLU A 360 -17.95 5.87 -3.87
CA GLU A 360 -18.11 5.36 -2.51
C GLU A 360 -16.78 4.92 -1.89
N ILE A 361 -16.00 4.09 -2.59
CA ILE A 361 -14.79 3.47 -2.03
C ILE A 361 -13.53 4.33 -2.22
N HIS A 362 -13.49 5.21 -3.22
CA HIS A 362 -12.32 6.02 -3.57
C HIS A 362 -12.72 7.47 -3.98
N PRO A 363 -13.49 8.21 -3.17
CA PRO A 363 -13.92 9.56 -3.51
C PRO A 363 -12.73 10.49 -3.78
N ARG A 364 -12.92 11.40 -4.74
CA ARG A 364 -11.96 12.45 -5.09
C ARG A 364 -12.60 13.81 -4.91
N GLU A 365 -11.85 14.77 -4.38
CA GLU A 365 -12.29 16.17 -4.21
C GLU A 365 -12.87 16.77 -5.49
N THR A 366 -12.23 16.50 -6.64
CA THR A 366 -12.71 16.99 -7.95
C THR A 366 -13.93 16.23 -8.51
N GLY A 367 -14.35 15.14 -7.87
CA GLY A 367 -15.40 14.24 -8.35
C GLY A 367 -15.08 13.46 -9.64
N ARG A 368 -13.89 13.68 -10.23
CA ARG A 368 -13.47 13.09 -11.51
C ARG A 368 -12.55 11.88 -11.29
N HIS A 369 -12.98 10.73 -11.78
CA HIS A 369 -12.18 9.51 -11.82
C HIS A 369 -11.51 9.31 -13.18
N ASN A 370 -10.28 8.83 -13.17
CA ASN A 370 -9.45 8.68 -14.36
C ASN A 370 -9.24 7.20 -14.74
N HIS A 371 -8.40 6.97 -15.75
CA HIS A 371 -8.05 5.63 -16.22
C HIS A 371 -7.36 4.77 -15.15
N ASN A 372 -6.49 5.35 -14.33
CA ASN A 372 -5.77 4.63 -13.29
C ASN A 372 -6.71 4.12 -12.20
N ASP A 373 -7.73 4.89 -11.84
CA ASP A 373 -8.71 4.49 -10.82
C ASP A 373 -9.50 3.26 -11.27
N ARG A 374 -9.95 3.25 -12.53
CA ARG A 374 -10.60 2.08 -13.14
C ARG A 374 -9.68 0.86 -13.19
N ARG A 375 -8.40 1.08 -13.50
CA ARG A 375 -7.39 0.01 -13.50
C ARG A 375 -7.19 -0.59 -12.11
N GLN A 376 -7.08 0.26 -11.08
CA GLN A 376 -6.95 -0.20 -9.69
C GLN A 376 -8.18 -0.97 -9.23
N LEU A 377 -9.39 -0.52 -9.61
CA LEU A 377 -10.62 -1.24 -9.33
C LEU A 377 -10.68 -2.59 -10.06
N SER A 378 -10.27 -2.65 -11.33
CA SER A 378 -10.25 -3.91 -12.09
C SER A 378 -9.30 -4.92 -11.46
N LEU A 379 -8.10 -4.48 -11.07
CA LEU A 379 -7.14 -5.31 -10.34
C LEU A 379 -7.70 -5.79 -9.01
N ALA A 380 -8.39 -4.90 -8.27
CA ALA A 380 -9.01 -5.26 -7.00
C ALA A 380 -10.12 -6.30 -7.14
N LEU A 381 -11.00 -6.15 -8.15
CA LEU A 381 -12.06 -7.12 -8.43
C LEU A 381 -11.47 -8.48 -8.81
N ASN A 382 -10.46 -8.51 -9.69
CA ASN A 382 -9.78 -9.75 -10.07
C ASN A 382 -9.12 -10.42 -8.87
N GLU A 383 -8.48 -9.66 -7.99
CA GLU A 383 -7.86 -10.20 -6.79
C GLU A 383 -8.90 -10.84 -5.85
N LEU A 384 -10.04 -10.18 -5.63
CA LEU A 384 -11.12 -10.72 -4.79
C LEU A 384 -11.81 -11.95 -5.42
N LEU A 385 -11.98 -11.96 -6.75
CA LEU A 385 -12.54 -13.09 -7.49
C LEU A 385 -11.59 -14.29 -7.46
N SER A 386 -10.30 -14.07 -7.74
CA SER A 386 -9.27 -15.11 -7.73
C SER A 386 -9.08 -15.72 -6.34
N ALA A 387 -9.32 -14.94 -5.29
CA ALA A 387 -9.33 -15.42 -3.91
C ALA A 387 -10.63 -16.13 -3.49
N GLY A 388 -11.64 -16.21 -4.37
CA GLY A 388 -12.96 -16.81 -4.08
C GLY A 388 -13.83 -16.03 -3.10
N LEU A 389 -13.44 -14.80 -2.75
CA LEU A 389 -14.07 -13.99 -1.70
C LEU A 389 -15.40 -13.39 -2.12
N ILE A 390 -15.61 -13.18 -3.42
CA ILE A 390 -16.81 -12.53 -3.97
C ILE A 390 -17.34 -13.30 -5.17
N ASP A 391 -18.63 -13.10 -5.46
CA ASP A 391 -19.30 -13.51 -6.69
C ASP A 391 -19.97 -12.26 -7.28
N VAL A 392 -19.70 -11.99 -8.56
CA VAL A 392 -20.13 -10.77 -9.23
C VAL A 392 -20.62 -11.05 -10.64
N ASP A 393 -21.53 -10.21 -11.12
CA ASP A 393 -21.96 -10.14 -12.50
C ASP A 393 -21.60 -8.75 -13.06
N ILE A 394 -21.02 -8.71 -14.26
CA ILE A 394 -20.49 -7.48 -14.84
C ILE A 394 -21.10 -7.29 -16.22
N ASN A 395 -21.85 -6.20 -16.35
CA ASN A 395 -22.46 -5.79 -17.61
C ASN A 395 -21.66 -4.64 -18.22
N TYR A 396 -20.83 -4.97 -19.22
CA TYR A 396 -19.96 -4.04 -19.91
C TYR A 396 -20.76 -3.09 -20.82
N ARG A 397 -20.68 -1.79 -20.54
CA ARG A 397 -21.33 -0.74 -21.35
C ARG A 397 -20.32 0.20 -21.98
N ASN A 398 -20.61 0.73 -23.16
CA ASN A 398 -19.79 1.69 -23.90
C ASN A 398 -18.36 1.20 -24.24
N VAL A 399 -18.20 -0.09 -24.48
CA VAL A 399 -16.94 -0.67 -24.97
C VAL A 399 -16.89 -0.48 -26.49
N LYS A 400 -15.87 0.24 -27.00
CA LYS A 400 -15.66 0.37 -28.45
C LYS A 400 -15.07 -0.94 -28.99
N SER A 401 -15.90 -1.75 -29.63
CA SER A 401 -15.52 -3.05 -30.17
C SER A 401 -14.55 -2.93 -31.34
N LYS A 402 -13.37 -3.53 -31.20
CA LYS A 402 -12.72 -4.42 -32.16
C LYS A 402 -11.75 -5.23 -31.30
N ASP A 403 -12.08 -6.52 -31.13
CA ASP A 403 -11.39 -7.52 -30.29
C ASP A 403 -11.68 -7.43 -28.78
N SER A 404 -12.55 -8.34 -28.31
CA SER A 404 -12.70 -9.01 -26.99
C SER A 404 -12.15 -8.41 -25.67
N ASP A 405 -11.91 -7.12 -25.56
CA ASP A 405 -11.38 -6.53 -24.32
C ASP A 405 -12.54 -6.13 -23.38
N GLU A 406 -12.93 -7.05 -22.49
CA GLU A 406 -13.86 -6.89 -21.34
C GLU A 406 -13.34 -5.88 -20.29
N ARG A 407 -13.16 -4.62 -20.70
CA ARG A 407 -12.57 -3.54 -19.88
C ARG A 407 -13.62 -2.71 -19.17
N LEU A 408 -13.40 -2.46 -17.88
CA LEU A 408 -14.24 -1.57 -17.09
C LEU A 408 -14.25 -0.13 -17.64
N THR A 409 -15.43 0.33 -18.05
CA THR A 409 -15.76 1.73 -18.30
C THR A 409 -16.43 2.33 -17.07
N LEU A 410 -16.51 3.67 -16.97
CA LEU A 410 -17.25 4.31 -15.86
C LEU A 410 -18.75 3.98 -15.87
N ALA A 411 -19.29 3.58 -17.02
CA ALA A 411 -20.68 3.20 -17.22
C ALA A 411 -20.91 1.68 -17.10
N THR A 412 -19.85 0.89 -16.93
CA THR A 412 -19.97 -0.56 -16.70
C THR A 412 -20.71 -0.78 -15.39
N GLU A 413 -21.68 -1.68 -15.41
CA GLU A 413 -22.47 -2.03 -14.22
C GLU A 413 -21.87 -3.28 -13.58
N VAL A 414 -21.69 -3.22 -12.27
CA VAL A 414 -21.21 -4.32 -11.44
C VAL A 414 -22.32 -4.67 -10.45
N HIS A 415 -22.68 -5.94 -10.42
CA HIS A 415 -23.67 -6.50 -9.50
C HIS A 415 -23.00 -7.53 -8.61
N PHE A 416 -22.84 -7.20 -7.33
CA PHE A 416 -22.28 -8.12 -6.34
C PHE A 416 -23.37 -9.07 -5.85
N LYS A 417 -23.21 -10.37 -6.12
CA LYS A 417 -24.20 -11.42 -5.77
C LYS A 417 -23.98 -11.96 -4.37
N SER A 418 -22.75 -12.32 -4.03
CA SER A 418 -22.43 -12.88 -2.70
C SER A 418 -20.97 -12.68 -2.30
N HIS A 419 -20.67 -12.85 -1.01
CA HIS A 419 -19.29 -12.86 -0.50
C HIS A 419 -19.08 -13.88 0.63
N SER A 420 -17.82 -14.27 0.87
CA SER A 420 -17.39 -15.15 1.97
C SER A 420 -16.40 -14.49 2.95
N ILE A 421 -16.26 -13.17 2.89
CA ILE A 421 -15.27 -12.37 3.65
C ILE A 421 -15.33 -12.61 5.18
N GLY A 422 -16.50 -12.95 5.74
CA GLY A 422 -16.68 -13.24 7.17
C GLY A 422 -16.57 -14.72 7.57
N ASP A 423 -16.35 -15.63 6.62
CA ASP A 423 -16.21 -17.06 6.89
C ASP A 423 -14.79 -17.35 7.45
N ALA A 424 -14.73 -18.03 8.59
CA ALA A 424 -13.47 -18.38 9.25
C ALA A 424 -12.60 -19.31 8.41
N ARG A 425 -13.18 -20.03 7.44
CA ARG A 425 -12.46 -20.94 6.52
C ARG A 425 -12.10 -20.29 5.19
N SER A 426 -12.45 -19.03 4.98
CA SER A 426 -12.02 -18.29 3.79
C SER A 426 -10.50 -18.11 3.82
N VAL A 427 -9.82 -19.00 3.14
CA VAL A 427 -8.44 -18.83 2.68
C VAL A 427 -8.54 -18.39 1.23
N ALA A 428 -7.67 -17.47 0.79
CA ALA A 428 -7.57 -17.10 -0.62
C ALA A 428 -7.14 -18.35 -1.43
N ASN A 429 -8.10 -19.15 -1.87
CA ASN A 429 -7.84 -20.32 -2.70
C ASN A 429 -7.55 -19.83 -4.12
N THR A 430 -6.28 -19.86 -4.52
CA THR A 430 -5.79 -19.44 -5.85
C THR A 430 -6.19 -20.37 -7.01
N ASP A 431 -6.93 -21.46 -6.75
CA ASP A 431 -7.16 -22.53 -7.73
C ASP A 431 -8.45 -22.39 -8.54
N LEU A 432 -9.23 -21.32 -8.34
CA LEU A 432 -10.41 -21.04 -9.15
C LEU A 432 -10.04 -20.14 -10.34
N ALA A 433 -9.86 -20.75 -11.51
CA ALA A 433 -9.77 -20.05 -12.80
C ALA A 433 -11.14 -19.44 -13.17
N LEU A 434 -11.47 -18.30 -12.55
CA LEU A 434 -12.64 -17.49 -12.90
C LEU A 434 -12.29 -16.51 -14.03
N PRO A 435 -13.27 -16.11 -14.86
CA PRO A 435 -13.04 -15.17 -15.95
C PRO A 435 -12.42 -13.87 -15.43
N VAL A 436 -11.22 -13.57 -15.94
CA VAL A 436 -10.39 -12.44 -15.50
C VAL A 436 -10.89 -11.18 -16.19
N ILE A 437 -11.41 -10.22 -15.43
CA ILE A 437 -11.78 -8.89 -15.93
C ILE A 437 -10.56 -8.31 -16.63
N ASP A 438 -10.67 -7.93 -17.91
CA ASP A 438 -9.52 -7.34 -18.61
C ASP A 438 -9.14 -6.04 -17.90
N VAL A 439 -7.96 -6.07 -17.27
CA VAL A 439 -7.43 -4.93 -16.55
C VAL A 439 -7.17 -3.86 -17.60
N PRO A 440 -7.77 -2.65 -17.49
CA PRO A 440 -7.46 -1.55 -18.39
C PRO A 440 -5.95 -1.43 -18.47
N LYS A 441 -5.39 -1.84 -19.60
CA LYS A 441 -3.94 -1.81 -19.82
C LYS A 441 -3.56 -0.41 -19.43
N LYS A 442 -2.58 -0.27 -18.53
CA LYS A 442 -2.04 1.04 -18.20
C LYS A 442 -1.97 1.71 -19.56
N ARG A 443 -2.59 2.87 -19.75
CA ARG A 443 -1.98 3.81 -20.67
C ARG A 443 -0.61 4.01 -20.05
N GLY A 444 0.31 3.09 -20.34
CA GLY A 444 1.56 3.53 -20.82
C GLY A 444 1.17 4.71 -21.68
N ARG A 445 1.86 5.80 -21.43
CA ARG A 445 2.61 6.21 -22.59
C ARG A 445 3.31 4.93 -23.07
N GLY A 446 2.63 4.12 -23.89
CA GLY A 446 3.27 3.41 -24.95
C GLY A 446 3.95 4.58 -25.60
N LYS A 447 5.19 4.83 -25.16
CA LYS A 447 6.06 5.65 -25.93
C LYS A 447 6.15 4.77 -27.14
N ALA A 448 5.34 5.07 -28.16
CA ALA A 448 5.45 4.40 -29.44
C ALA A 448 6.92 4.60 -29.78
N TYR A 449 7.70 3.55 -29.55
CA TYR A 449 9.12 3.58 -29.82
C TYR A 449 9.15 3.71 -31.33
N SER A 450 9.66 4.83 -31.82
CA SER A 450 9.57 5.09 -33.24
C SER A 450 10.41 4.13 -34.06
N THR A 451 11.30 3.35 -33.42
CA THR A 451 12.25 2.44 -34.06
C THR A 451 12.60 1.25 -33.17
N GLU A 452 13.01 0.15 -33.80
CA GLU A 452 13.52 -1.08 -33.16
C GLU A 452 14.70 -0.81 -32.20
N VAL A 453 15.60 0.12 -32.57
CA VAL A 453 16.76 0.51 -31.73
C VAL A 453 16.31 1.08 -30.37
N ALA A 454 15.19 1.80 -30.32
CA ALA A 454 14.64 2.34 -29.09
C ALA A 454 13.97 1.29 -28.21
N GLU A 455 13.39 0.26 -28.83
CA GLU A 455 12.78 -0.88 -28.15
C GLU A 455 13.85 -1.80 -27.55
N GLU A 456 14.88 -2.13 -28.32
CA GLU A 456 16.01 -2.95 -27.87
C GLU A 456 16.76 -2.28 -26.70
N LEU A 457 17.05 -0.97 -26.78
CA LEU A 457 17.67 -0.21 -25.67
C LEU A 457 16.80 -0.24 -24.40
N GLN A 458 15.48 -0.36 -24.55
CA GLN A 458 14.55 -0.44 -23.43
C GLN A 458 14.37 -1.84 -22.90
N GLY A 459 14.62 -2.88 -23.69
CA GLY A 459 14.71 -4.26 -23.21
C GLY A 459 15.89 -4.49 -22.26
N LEU A 460 16.96 -3.67 -22.35
CA LEU A 460 18.15 -3.82 -21.51
C LEU A 460 17.86 -3.55 -20.03
N SER A 461 18.07 -4.54 -19.16
CA SER A 461 18.03 -4.40 -17.71
C SER A 461 19.43 -4.14 -17.15
N PHE A 462 19.66 -2.94 -16.63
CA PHE A 462 20.84 -2.62 -15.84
C PHE A 462 20.56 -3.05 -14.40
N THR A 463 21.18 -4.13 -13.92
CA THR A 463 21.00 -4.61 -12.54
C THR A 463 21.53 -3.56 -11.56
N ALA A 464 20.61 -2.82 -10.94
CA ALA A 464 20.91 -1.96 -9.80
C ALA A 464 21.04 -2.84 -8.54
N SER A 465 22.25 -3.33 -8.26
CA SER A 465 22.61 -3.81 -6.92
C SER A 465 24.10 -3.60 -6.63
N SER A 466 24.41 -2.48 -5.98
CA SER A 466 25.19 -2.43 -4.74
C SER A 466 25.79 -1.03 -4.56
N THR A 467 25.41 -0.38 -3.47
CA THR A 467 26.09 0.77 -2.85
C THR A 467 27.45 0.40 -2.24
N SER A 468 28.26 -0.43 -2.92
CA SER A 468 29.60 -0.80 -2.46
C SER A 468 30.67 -0.49 -3.52
N PRO A 469 31.81 0.14 -3.16
CA PRO A 469 32.84 0.57 -4.09
C PRO A 469 33.68 -0.56 -4.73
N SER A 470 33.44 -1.83 -4.40
CA SER A 470 34.29 -2.97 -4.83
C SER A 470 33.91 -3.64 -6.15
N ALA A 471 32.88 -3.18 -6.87
CA ALA A 471 32.35 -3.89 -8.06
C ALA A 471 32.95 -3.42 -9.41
N ARG A 472 34.27 -3.40 -9.57
CA ARG A 472 34.93 -3.15 -10.88
C ARG A 472 34.79 -4.33 -11.87
N THR A 473 34.21 -5.46 -11.46
CA THR A 473 34.13 -6.71 -12.26
C THR A 473 32.80 -6.98 -12.97
N LYS A 474 31.70 -6.30 -12.63
CA LYS A 474 30.36 -6.59 -13.21
C LYS A 474 30.07 -6.05 -14.63
N PRO A 475 30.67 -4.94 -15.12
CA PRO A 475 30.30 -4.39 -16.44
C PRO A 475 30.72 -5.25 -17.64
N LYS A 476 31.87 -5.93 -17.55
CA LYS A 476 32.37 -6.83 -18.61
C LYS A 476 31.46 -8.06 -18.77
N GLU A 477 31.06 -8.68 -17.66
CA GLU A 477 30.14 -9.81 -17.65
C GLU A 477 28.75 -9.41 -18.19
N TRP A 478 28.20 -8.28 -17.72
CA TRP A 478 26.91 -7.79 -18.23
C TRP A 478 26.96 -7.50 -19.74
N LEU A 479 28.05 -6.89 -20.22
CA LEU A 479 28.22 -6.64 -21.65
C LEU A 479 28.30 -7.94 -22.45
N SER A 480 28.99 -8.97 -21.93
CA SER A 480 29.08 -10.27 -22.59
C SER A 480 27.71 -10.96 -22.73
N THR A 481 26.86 -10.89 -21.70
CA THR A 481 25.51 -11.47 -21.72
C THR A 481 24.55 -10.73 -22.65
N ASN A 482 24.80 -9.45 -22.94
CA ASN A 482 23.93 -8.61 -23.75
C ASN A 482 24.58 -8.21 -25.10
N LEU A 483 25.69 -8.84 -25.49
CA LEU A 483 26.56 -8.37 -26.57
C LEU A 483 25.82 -8.21 -27.89
N ASP A 484 25.02 -9.20 -28.28
CA ASP A 484 24.27 -9.20 -29.55
C ASP A 484 23.22 -8.09 -29.64
N VAL A 485 22.58 -7.77 -28.51
CA VAL A 485 21.61 -6.68 -28.42
C VAL A 485 22.33 -5.33 -28.43
N VAL A 486 23.45 -5.23 -27.70
CA VAL A 486 24.25 -4.00 -27.62
C VAL A 486 24.89 -3.66 -28.98
N GLU A 487 25.41 -4.63 -29.72
CA GLU A 487 25.98 -4.38 -31.05
C GLU A 487 24.91 -4.03 -32.09
N ARG A 488 23.70 -4.59 -32.02
CA ARG A 488 22.58 -4.16 -32.87
C ARG A 488 22.19 -2.72 -32.61
N ILE A 489 22.05 -2.34 -31.34
CA ILE A 489 21.79 -0.95 -30.93
C ILE A 489 22.90 -0.03 -31.46
N MET A 490 24.17 -0.38 -31.21
CA MET A 490 25.31 0.47 -31.61
C MET A 490 25.49 0.55 -33.13
N SER A 491 25.23 -0.52 -33.87
CA SER A 491 25.23 -0.51 -35.33
C SER A 491 24.18 0.46 -35.89
N GLY A 492 22.95 0.40 -35.37
CA GLY A 492 21.87 1.32 -35.74
C GLY A 492 22.21 2.78 -35.41
N LEU A 493 22.72 3.04 -34.20
CA LEU A 493 23.13 4.38 -33.76
C LEU A 493 24.30 4.93 -34.57
N ARG A 494 25.35 4.13 -34.83
CA ARG A 494 26.50 4.54 -35.66
C ARG A 494 26.06 4.89 -37.08
N LYS A 495 25.21 4.05 -37.70
CA LYS A 495 24.70 4.30 -39.08
C LYS A 495 23.91 5.59 -39.17
N ALA A 496 23.09 5.90 -38.16
CA ALA A 496 22.34 7.15 -38.11
C ALA A 496 23.22 8.36 -37.75
N ALA A 497 24.17 8.20 -36.84
CA ALA A 497 25.08 9.26 -36.42
C ALA A 497 26.01 9.74 -37.54
N LYS A 498 26.38 8.84 -38.48
CA LYS A 498 27.09 9.20 -39.72
C LYS A 498 26.35 10.24 -40.56
N LYS A 499 25.00 10.25 -40.51
CA LYS A 499 24.18 11.27 -41.19
C LYS A 499 24.00 12.51 -40.33
N SER A 500 23.62 12.32 -39.07
CA SER A 500 23.65 13.37 -38.05
C SER A 500 23.45 12.79 -36.64
N PRO A 501 24.09 13.36 -35.59
CA PRO A 501 23.84 12.98 -34.21
C PRO A 501 22.38 13.18 -33.78
N ALA A 502 21.72 14.23 -34.29
CA ALA A 502 20.29 14.47 -34.10
C ALA A 502 19.41 13.36 -34.73
N GLY A 503 19.82 12.83 -35.88
CA GLY A 503 19.16 11.68 -36.54
C GLY A 503 19.25 10.40 -35.70
N ALA A 504 20.43 10.11 -35.14
CA ALA A 504 20.61 9.00 -34.22
C ALA A 504 19.77 9.16 -32.94
N ARG A 505 19.67 10.38 -32.42
CA ARG A 505 18.84 10.70 -31.26
C ARG A 505 17.34 10.55 -31.54
N LEU A 506 16.91 10.83 -32.77
CA LEU A 506 15.52 10.65 -33.20
C LEU A 506 15.12 9.18 -33.28
N LEU A 507 16.05 8.26 -33.60
CA LEU A 507 15.78 6.82 -33.50
C LEU A 507 15.35 6.43 -32.08
N LEU A 508 15.99 7.04 -31.07
CA LEU A 508 15.74 6.81 -29.65
C LEU A 508 14.55 7.59 -29.09
N LYS A 509 13.72 8.19 -29.94
CA LYS A 509 12.52 8.90 -29.49
C LYS A 509 11.57 7.93 -28.80
N GLY A 510 11.27 8.24 -27.54
CA GLY A 510 10.54 7.34 -26.66
C GLY A 510 11.44 6.51 -25.73
N GLY A 511 12.74 6.46 -25.94
CA GLY A 511 13.71 5.85 -25.02
C GLY A 511 13.72 6.49 -23.61
N ASP A 512 14.36 5.83 -22.65
CA ASP A 512 14.68 6.37 -21.33
C ASP A 512 16.14 6.84 -21.37
N ASP A 513 16.34 8.15 -21.23
CA ASP A 513 17.66 8.79 -21.29
C ASP A 513 18.62 8.26 -20.23
N ARG A 514 18.09 7.72 -19.13
CA ARG A 514 18.89 7.08 -18.09
C ARG A 514 19.58 5.83 -18.60
N LYS A 515 18.92 5.03 -19.45
CA LYS A 515 19.49 3.80 -20.02
C LYS A 515 20.64 4.09 -20.98
N LEU A 516 20.51 5.14 -21.78
CA LEU A 516 21.58 5.60 -22.66
C LEU A 516 22.82 6.03 -21.86
N THR A 517 22.60 6.75 -20.76
CA THR A 517 23.66 7.21 -19.86
C THR A 517 24.32 6.03 -19.12
N SER A 518 23.52 5.06 -18.69
CA SER A 518 24.02 3.83 -18.07
C SER A 518 24.85 2.99 -19.05
N LEU A 519 24.42 2.87 -20.31
CA LEU A 519 25.17 2.16 -21.34
C LEU A 519 26.51 2.84 -21.64
N ALA A 520 26.53 4.19 -21.70
CA ALA A 520 27.77 4.94 -21.85
C ALA A 520 28.76 4.65 -20.71
N LYS A 521 28.28 4.61 -19.45
CA LYS A 521 29.11 4.26 -18.28
C LYS A 521 29.65 2.84 -18.33
N VAL A 522 28.86 1.88 -18.85
CA VAL A 522 29.34 0.51 -19.07
C VAL A 522 30.50 0.53 -20.07
N PHE A 523 30.38 1.25 -21.18
CA PHE A 523 31.46 1.35 -22.17
C PHE A 523 32.73 2.01 -21.63
N GLU A 524 32.62 3.04 -20.80
CA GLU A 524 33.80 3.62 -20.12
C GLU A 524 34.48 2.61 -19.21
N SER A 525 33.71 1.80 -18.49
CA SER A 525 34.26 0.78 -17.59
C SER A 525 34.88 -0.43 -18.31
N VAL A 526 34.64 -0.58 -19.62
CA VAL A 526 35.22 -1.64 -20.46
C VAL A 526 36.14 -1.10 -21.56
N GLU A 527 36.63 0.13 -21.41
CA GLU A 527 37.59 0.78 -22.32
C GLU A 527 37.08 0.92 -23.78
N ARG A 528 35.76 1.03 -23.96
CA ARG A 528 35.11 1.35 -25.25
C ARG A 528 34.82 2.85 -25.35
N ASP A 529 35.85 3.67 -25.21
CA ASP A 529 35.72 5.13 -25.04
C ASP A 529 35.06 5.83 -26.24
N ALA A 530 35.35 5.36 -27.47
CA ALA A 530 34.74 5.90 -28.69
C ALA A 530 33.22 5.72 -28.71
N ASP A 531 32.71 4.57 -28.24
CA ASP A 531 31.29 4.29 -28.17
C ASP A 531 30.61 5.05 -27.02
N ALA A 532 31.29 5.18 -25.88
CA ALA A 532 30.84 6.01 -24.78
C ALA A 532 30.71 7.49 -25.20
N ALA A 533 31.69 8.02 -25.91
CA ALA A 533 31.69 9.38 -26.44
C ALA A 533 30.53 9.60 -27.43
N LEU A 534 30.31 8.65 -28.34
CA LEU A 534 29.19 8.70 -29.29
C LEU A 534 27.84 8.72 -28.57
N LEU A 535 27.63 7.84 -27.57
CA LEU A 535 26.38 7.83 -26.80
C LEU A 535 26.14 9.14 -26.07
N ARG A 536 27.17 9.76 -25.49
CA ARG A 536 27.07 11.08 -24.86
C ARG A 536 26.75 12.19 -25.85
N GLN A 537 27.36 12.16 -27.04
CA GLN A 537 27.04 13.08 -28.11
C GLN A 537 25.59 12.93 -28.58
N ILE A 538 25.06 11.71 -28.64
CA ILE A 538 23.64 11.47 -28.94
C ILE A 538 22.75 11.98 -27.80
N ALA A 539 23.14 11.76 -26.54
CA ALA A 539 22.39 12.17 -25.35
C ALA A 539 22.16 13.69 -25.26
N SER A 540 23.13 14.48 -25.73
CA SER A 540 23.05 15.95 -25.71
C SER A 540 22.06 16.53 -26.72
N HIS A 541 21.50 15.72 -27.61
CA HIS A 541 20.49 16.15 -28.58
C HIS A 541 19.05 15.93 -28.06
N ASP A 542 18.12 16.80 -28.47
CA ASP A 542 16.70 16.70 -28.13
C ASP A 542 16.03 15.60 -28.98
N PRO A 543 15.38 14.59 -28.36
CA PRO A 543 14.70 13.50 -29.08
C PRO A 543 13.48 13.94 -29.90
N ARG A 544 13.10 15.22 -29.87
CA ARG A 544 11.95 15.77 -30.59
C ARG A 544 12.33 16.69 -31.74
N LYS A 545 13.61 17.03 -31.90
CA LYS A 545 14.08 17.97 -32.93
C LYS A 545 14.92 17.24 -33.97
N SER A 546 14.63 17.47 -35.26
CA SER A 546 15.45 16.96 -36.37
C SER A 546 16.74 17.76 -36.58
N LYS A 547 16.76 19.01 -36.11
CA LYS A 547 17.92 19.91 -36.09
C LYS A 547 18.02 20.59 -34.73
N GLN A 548 19.22 20.64 -34.17
CA GLN A 548 19.52 21.30 -32.91
C GLN A 548 20.67 22.29 -33.13
N SER A 549 20.58 23.49 -32.56
CA SER A 549 21.66 24.47 -32.65
C SER A 549 22.87 24.01 -31.83
N GLU A 550 24.07 24.41 -32.24
CA GLU A 550 25.30 24.15 -31.49
C GLU A 550 25.21 24.68 -30.05
N PHE A 551 24.61 25.87 -29.88
CA PHE A 551 24.32 26.45 -28.57
C PHE A 551 23.44 25.51 -27.70
N GLU A 552 22.36 24.94 -28.25
CA GLU A 552 21.51 24.02 -27.49
C GLU A 552 22.25 22.71 -27.13
N THR A 553 23.15 22.25 -27.99
CA THR A 553 24.00 21.07 -27.73
C THR A 553 24.95 21.30 -26.56
N ILE A 554 25.62 22.44 -26.54
CA ILE A 554 26.52 22.82 -25.44
C ILE A 554 25.71 23.07 -24.15
N LEU A 555 24.55 23.71 -24.25
CA LEU A 555 23.67 23.90 -23.08
C LEU A 555 23.22 22.56 -22.47
N ARG A 556 22.94 21.56 -23.31
CA ARG A 556 22.48 20.23 -22.85
C ARG A 556 23.61 19.34 -22.34
N SER A 557 24.87 19.65 -22.64
CA SER A 557 26.01 18.95 -22.04
C SER A 557 26.19 19.30 -20.56
N ILE A 558 25.77 20.49 -20.14
CA ILE A 558 25.76 20.90 -18.73
C ILE A 558 24.78 20.03 -17.93
N PRO A 559 25.23 19.23 -16.94
CA PRO A 559 24.36 18.35 -16.18
C PRO A 559 23.36 19.13 -15.32
N LEU A 560 22.18 18.56 -15.08
CA LEU A 560 21.25 19.12 -14.10
C LEU A 560 21.87 19.03 -12.69
N LYS A 561 21.73 20.08 -11.88
CA LYS A 561 22.23 20.08 -10.49
C LYS A 561 21.60 18.93 -9.70
N PRO A 562 22.38 17.97 -9.19
CA PRO A 562 21.87 16.95 -8.29
C PRO A 562 21.45 17.58 -6.95
N ALA A 563 20.43 17.03 -6.29
CA ALA A 563 19.92 17.55 -5.02
C ALA A 563 21.01 17.66 -3.95
N HIS A 564 21.91 16.67 -3.88
CA HIS A 564 22.99 16.54 -2.89
C HIS A 564 24.24 17.40 -3.16
N LEU A 565 24.43 17.92 -4.38
CA LEU A 565 25.62 18.71 -4.72
C LEU A 565 25.43 20.19 -4.37
N ARG A 566 26.39 20.82 -3.68
CA ARG A 566 26.34 22.28 -3.44
C ARG A 566 26.45 23.02 -4.77
N VAL A 567 25.66 24.08 -4.92
CA VAL A 567 25.49 24.78 -6.21
C VAL A 567 26.77 25.49 -6.66
N THR A 568 27.66 25.85 -5.72
CA THR A 568 28.97 26.43 -5.98
C THR A 568 29.94 25.46 -6.66
N PHE A 569 29.95 24.17 -6.27
CA PHE A 569 30.76 23.15 -6.94
C PHE A 569 30.27 22.89 -8.36
N TRP A 570 28.95 22.76 -8.52
CA TRP A 570 28.35 22.63 -9.85
C TRP A 570 28.76 23.78 -10.78
N TYR A 571 28.74 25.02 -10.29
CA TYR A 571 29.12 26.17 -11.10
C TYR A 571 30.59 26.16 -11.46
N ARG A 572 31.48 25.85 -10.50
CA ARG A 572 32.92 25.74 -10.75
C ARG A 572 33.23 24.74 -11.87
N ASP A 573 32.58 23.59 -11.86
CA ASP A 573 32.79 22.53 -12.85
C ASP A 573 32.24 22.86 -14.25
N ASN A 574 31.40 23.89 -14.37
CA ASN A 574 30.73 24.27 -15.62
C ASN A 574 31.00 25.72 -16.06
N ALA A 575 31.85 26.46 -15.33
CA ALA A 575 32.05 27.90 -15.53
C ALA A 575 32.57 28.24 -16.93
N GLU A 576 33.51 27.44 -17.45
CA GLU A 576 34.07 27.60 -18.79
C GLU A 576 33.01 27.39 -19.88
N THR A 577 32.21 26.32 -19.76
CA THR A 577 31.09 26.03 -20.66
C THR A 577 30.05 27.16 -20.65
N ILE A 578 29.75 27.71 -19.48
CA ILE A 578 28.82 28.85 -19.33
C ILE A 578 29.39 30.10 -20.00
N ALA A 579 30.68 30.37 -19.88
CA ALA A 579 31.34 31.50 -20.54
C ALA A 579 31.32 31.35 -22.07
N ILE A 580 31.52 30.14 -22.59
CA ILE A 580 31.38 29.81 -24.01
C ILE A 580 29.96 30.10 -24.49
N LEU A 581 28.94 29.63 -23.76
CA LEU A 581 27.53 29.91 -24.09
C LEU A 581 27.23 31.41 -24.11
N LYS A 582 27.73 32.16 -23.13
CA LYS A 582 27.55 33.63 -23.08
C LYS A 582 28.15 34.28 -24.33
N LYS A 583 29.39 33.92 -24.67
CA LYS A 583 30.09 34.42 -25.86
C LYS A 583 29.34 34.08 -27.15
N MET A 584 28.84 32.85 -27.29
CA MET A 584 28.07 32.42 -28.46
C MET A 584 26.80 33.24 -28.67
N LEU A 585 26.05 33.56 -27.60
CA LEU A 585 24.89 34.44 -27.72
C LEU A 585 25.31 35.87 -28.03
N SER A 586 26.29 36.42 -27.31
CA SER A 586 26.75 37.80 -27.54
C SER A 586 27.32 38.03 -28.94
N SER A 587 27.89 37.00 -29.57
CA SER A 587 28.44 37.07 -30.94
C SER A 587 27.48 36.54 -32.02
N SER A 588 26.27 36.10 -31.65
CA SER A 588 25.28 35.61 -32.61
C SER A 588 24.65 36.76 -33.39
N ARG A 589 24.36 36.55 -34.67
CA ARG A 589 23.55 37.49 -35.48
C ARG A 589 22.07 37.49 -35.08
N SER A 590 21.59 36.44 -34.41
CA SER A 590 20.20 36.30 -33.94
C SER A 590 20.10 35.63 -32.55
N PRO A 591 20.63 36.27 -31.49
CA PRO A 591 20.71 35.68 -30.15
C PRO A 591 19.34 35.34 -29.56
N LEU A 592 18.35 36.20 -29.79
CA LEU A 592 16.97 36.03 -29.34
C LEU A 592 16.34 34.77 -29.95
N GLU A 593 16.55 34.55 -31.25
CA GLU A 593 16.01 33.39 -31.96
C GLU A 593 16.67 32.10 -31.47
N VAL A 594 18.00 32.10 -31.33
CA VAL A 594 18.78 30.95 -30.85
C VAL A 594 18.34 30.53 -29.44
N ALA A 595 18.14 31.49 -28.53
CA ALA A 595 17.68 31.21 -27.17
C ALA A 595 16.22 30.74 -27.13
N ALA A 596 15.31 31.44 -27.83
CA ALA A 596 13.87 31.21 -27.73
C ALA A 596 13.38 29.92 -28.40
N GLN A 597 14.18 29.34 -29.30
CA GLN A 597 13.93 28.00 -29.86
C GLN A 597 14.12 26.87 -28.83
N ILE A 598 14.75 27.14 -27.68
CA ILE A 598 15.02 26.16 -26.63
C ILE A 598 13.89 26.14 -25.61
N HIS A 599 13.47 24.94 -25.19
CA HIS A 599 12.37 24.79 -24.23
C HIS A 599 12.71 25.41 -22.86
N LYS A 600 11.79 26.24 -22.32
CA LYS A 600 11.97 26.98 -21.04
C LYS A 600 12.60 26.15 -19.93
N ARG A 601 12.05 24.96 -19.68
CA ARG A 601 12.55 24.08 -18.61
C ARG A 601 14.00 23.68 -18.79
N VAL A 602 14.46 23.41 -20.02
CA VAL A 602 15.85 23.01 -20.28
C VAL A 602 16.76 24.20 -20.07
N TYR A 603 16.41 25.34 -20.64
CA TYR A 603 17.18 26.58 -20.57
C TYR A 603 17.31 27.09 -19.12
N PHE A 604 16.21 27.13 -18.37
CA PHE A 604 16.23 27.63 -17.00
C PHE A 604 16.88 26.64 -16.02
N SER A 605 16.56 25.34 -16.10
CA SER A 605 17.10 24.36 -15.13
C SER A 605 18.60 24.10 -15.28
N ARG A 606 19.16 24.26 -16.47
CA ARG A 606 20.59 23.99 -16.74
C ARG A 606 21.47 25.23 -16.72
N LEU A 607 20.89 26.43 -16.76
CA LEU A 607 21.67 27.67 -16.88
C LEU A 607 21.17 28.76 -15.92
N VAL A 608 19.94 29.25 -16.10
CA VAL A 608 19.44 30.42 -15.35
C VAL A 608 19.29 30.15 -13.85
N THR A 609 18.55 29.11 -13.46
CA THR A 609 18.26 28.81 -12.04
C THR A 609 19.54 28.52 -11.23
N PRO A 610 20.51 27.74 -11.74
CA PRO A 610 21.79 27.57 -11.05
C PRO A 610 22.60 28.87 -10.92
N LEU A 611 22.62 29.75 -11.93
CA LEU A 611 23.34 31.03 -11.87
C LEU A 611 22.76 31.97 -10.79
N ILE A 612 21.43 32.04 -10.68
CA ILE A 612 20.74 32.78 -9.60
C ILE A 612 21.18 32.23 -8.24
N ALA A 613 21.17 30.91 -8.08
CA ALA A 613 21.50 30.26 -6.81
C ALA A 613 22.97 30.43 -6.37
N VAL A 614 23.88 30.72 -7.30
CA VAL A 614 25.31 30.98 -7.03
C VAL A 614 25.58 32.49 -6.84
N GLY A 615 24.57 33.35 -7.04
CA GLY A 615 24.71 34.80 -6.95
C GLY A 615 25.29 35.46 -8.21
N ARG A 616 25.33 34.76 -9.35
CA ARG A 616 25.74 35.31 -10.66
C ARG A 616 24.55 35.98 -11.36
N ILE A 617 24.00 37.00 -10.70
CA ILE A 617 22.74 37.63 -11.08
C ILE A 617 22.81 38.29 -12.46
N ASP A 618 23.92 38.94 -12.81
CA ASP A 618 24.07 39.60 -14.12
C ASP A 618 24.06 38.61 -15.28
N ASP A 619 24.75 37.46 -15.13
CA ASP A 619 24.74 36.40 -16.11
C ASP A 619 23.35 35.76 -16.22
N ALA A 620 22.69 35.53 -15.08
CA ALA A 620 21.33 35.00 -15.06
C ALA A 620 20.34 35.92 -15.78
N ASN A 621 20.41 37.23 -15.52
CA ASN A 621 19.57 38.25 -16.13
C ASN A 621 19.82 38.37 -17.63
N PHE A 622 21.08 38.31 -18.06
CA PHE A 622 21.43 38.27 -19.47
C PHE A 622 20.77 37.08 -20.18
N PHE A 623 20.92 35.87 -19.63
CA PHE A 623 20.36 34.67 -20.26
C PHE A 623 18.83 34.63 -20.20
N SER A 624 18.21 35.03 -19.08
CA SER A 624 16.75 35.06 -18.93
C SER A 624 16.12 36.10 -19.85
N GLY A 625 16.66 37.32 -19.87
CA GLY A 625 16.17 38.41 -20.71
C GLY A 625 16.29 38.09 -22.20
N THR A 626 17.41 37.49 -22.62
CA THR A 626 17.58 37.05 -24.01
C THR A 626 16.55 35.98 -24.42
N TRP A 627 16.22 35.06 -23.51
CA TRP A 627 15.22 34.02 -23.77
C TRP A 627 13.79 34.59 -23.79
N GLU A 628 13.44 35.45 -22.84
CA GLU A 628 12.11 36.05 -22.70
C GLU A 628 11.78 37.00 -23.87
N ALA A 629 12.69 37.91 -24.19
CA ALA A 629 12.53 38.82 -25.33
C ALA A 629 12.41 38.06 -26.68
N GLY A 630 13.16 36.96 -26.85
CA GLY A 630 13.03 36.13 -28.04
C GLY A 630 11.69 35.37 -28.11
N ARG A 631 11.13 34.96 -26.97
CA ARG A 631 9.81 34.30 -26.92
C ARG A 631 8.68 35.27 -27.23
N GLU A 632 8.73 36.48 -26.70
CA GLU A 632 7.77 37.53 -27.01
C GLU A 632 7.80 37.87 -28.50
N SER A 633 9.00 37.97 -29.10
CA SER A 633 9.15 38.17 -30.54
C SER A 633 8.53 37.05 -31.38
N ILE A 634 8.75 35.77 -31.02
CA ILE A 634 8.15 34.62 -31.71
C ILE A 634 6.61 34.61 -31.56
N GLU A 635 6.09 34.95 -30.38
CA GLU A 635 4.65 34.97 -30.11
C GLU A 635 3.95 36.13 -30.81
N SER A 636 4.59 37.30 -30.90
CA SER A 636 4.12 38.44 -31.70
C SER A 636 4.04 38.07 -33.18
N ASN A 637 5.11 37.52 -33.75
CA ASN A 637 5.16 37.12 -35.16
C ASN A 637 4.08 36.07 -35.50
N LYS A 638 3.84 35.10 -34.61
CA LYS A 638 2.77 34.11 -34.80
C LYS A 638 1.37 34.72 -34.73
N ARG A 639 1.17 35.70 -33.86
CA ARG A 639 -0.11 36.43 -33.75
C ARG A 639 -0.36 37.25 -35.02
N ASP A 640 0.68 37.88 -35.56
CA ASP A 640 0.60 38.63 -36.82
C ASP A 640 0.37 37.73 -38.04
N ASP A 641 0.99 36.56 -38.09
CA ASP A 641 0.73 35.56 -39.12
C ASP A 641 -0.70 35.00 -39.05
N TRP A 642 -1.20 34.74 -37.84
CA TRP A 642 -2.58 34.32 -37.63
C TRP A 642 -3.58 35.40 -38.05
N ASN A 643 -3.31 36.67 -37.70
CA ASN A 643 -4.12 37.81 -38.11
C ASN A 643 -4.13 37.99 -39.64
N ARG A 644 -2.98 37.82 -40.31
CA ARG A 644 -2.86 37.85 -41.78
C ARG A 644 -3.63 36.70 -42.44
N ALA A 645 -3.54 35.49 -41.90
CA ALA A 645 -4.28 34.33 -42.40
C ALA A 645 -5.80 34.48 -42.21
N ALA A 646 -6.25 35.03 -41.08
CA ALA A 646 -7.64 35.34 -40.81
C ALA A 646 -8.19 36.43 -41.74
N ALA A 647 -7.39 37.46 -42.05
CA ALA A 647 -7.73 38.51 -43.00
C ALA A 647 -7.84 37.97 -44.45
N GLY A 648 -6.95 37.07 -44.86
CA GLY A 648 -7.03 36.39 -46.16
C GLY A 648 -8.26 35.49 -46.31
N SER A 649 -8.67 34.82 -45.23
CA SER A 649 -9.89 33.99 -45.21
C SER A 649 -11.17 34.83 -45.27
N ARG A 650 -11.20 36.00 -44.61
CA ARG A 650 -12.32 36.98 -44.72
C ARG A 650 -12.47 37.55 -46.14
N ARG A 651 -11.36 37.87 -46.82
CA ARG A 651 -11.40 38.34 -48.24
C ARG A 651 -11.99 37.30 -49.18
N LYS A 652 -11.70 36.00 -48.99
CA LYS A 652 -12.30 34.91 -49.80
C LYS A 652 -13.79 34.70 -49.54
N LYS A 653 -14.29 35.07 -48.35
CA LYS A 653 -15.71 34.96 -47.99
C LYS A 653 -16.55 36.12 -48.53
N VAL A 654 -15.94 37.31 -48.70
CA VAL A 654 -16.60 38.50 -49.27
C VAL A 654 -16.66 38.45 -50.81
N MET A 655 -15.75 37.75 -51.48
CA MET A 655 -15.85 37.50 -52.94
C MET A 655 -16.81 36.35 -53.32
N LYS A 656 -17.49 35.74 -52.35
CA LYS A 656 -18.48 34.67 -52.54
C LYS A 656 -19.90 35.04 -52.08
N LEU A 657 -20.09 36.29 -51.71
CA LEU A 657 -21.39 36.98 -51.61
C LEU A 657 -21.44 37.97 -52.76
#